data_AF-A0A969F1U2-F1
#
_entry.id   AF-A0A969F1U2-F1
#
_cell.length_a   1.000
_cell.length_b   1.000
_cell.length_c   1.000
_cell.angle_alpha   90.00
_cell.angle_beta   90.00
_cell.angle_gamma   90.00
#
_symmetry.space_group_name_H-M   'P 1'
#
loop_
_entity.id
_entity.type
_entity.pdbx_description
1 polymer ?
#
loop_
_entity_poly.entity_id
_entity_poly.type
_entity_poly.pdbx_seq_one_letter_code
_entity_poly.pdbx_strand_id
1 'polypeptide(L)'
;MELDPLTAISPLDGRYRSQLTALAPIASEFGLLRYRVHVEIEWYLFLSRQPGIVELKPPSAPLTEQLRDIAASFDADSAQRIKRIERTTNHDVKAVEYFVKERISQIGELAASIEFVHFACTSEDINNLSHALLLKDMRSQVLGPLMADIQARLREMSQQFANVAMLSRTHGQTASPTTMGKELANFAYRLQRQHEQFMGVCILGKMNGAVGNFNAHRAAYPDLDWPALAEEFISDLGLAANPYTTQIEPHDYMAEYFHALVRFNQILLDFNRDIWGYIAIDYFKQKKVEGETGSSTMPHKVNPIDFENSEGNLGIANALLEHLADKLLVSRWQRDLSDSTALRNLGVAGAHCVIAYRSALKGIGKLELNEASLARDLDNGWEVLAEAVQTVMRQHGVKEPYEQLKAATRGQRFDGAAFKRILADLKLPEAAHRQLVALTPPDYTGFAAQLARSLDEPDSGSDPMSIESPPPTGSRTAPAMRRVRERVFIEEQGVTREEEWDGLDDDAQHFIARDAQGEAIGTARLLAHGQIGRMAVLAQYRGTGVGMQLLLHAIDTARASGMAEVHLHAQTQAIPFYRKAGFDPVGEEFMEAGIRHQAMRLLLPVTFEPSPAARALEIINPDAPGAVDEQRSHATHFDGEADGRAALLNIIGNARRELIIVSPALDRMLFGNDRVIALLSKFVRRAAIPTVRVLVEDGRAIAGAAHPLIYLAQRMPSKILIRRLPPEVPEGTPVSYVVADGEGLWVIPERDNLAGFANTHDRVAARRLTDVFSQLFDRASEDPELRQLAL
;
A
#
# COMPACT_ATOMS: atom_id res chain seq x y z
N MET A 1 43.58 10.15 2.84
CA MET A 1 43.52 8.81 3.46
C MET A 1 42.86 7.91 2.44
N GLU A 2 43.36 6.70 2.23
CA GLU A 2 42.70 5.70 1.38
C GLU A 2 41.40 5.20 2.05
N LEU A 3 40.50 4.63 1.25
CA LEU A 3 39.24 4.05 1.75
C LEU A 3 39.54 2.78 2.58
N ASP A 4 39.16 2.83 3.85
CA ASP A 4 39.18 1.75 4.85
C ASP A 4 37.85 1.82 5.62
N PRO A 5 37.31 0.72 6.19
CA PRO A 5 36.08 0.79 6.98
C PRO A 5 36.09 1.84 8.09
N LEU A 6 37.24 2.20 8.66
CA LEU A 6 37.37 3.24 9.68
C LEU A 6 37.39 4.67 9.11
N THR A 7 37.73 4.82 7.82
CA THR A 7 37.81 6.12 7.12
C THR A 7 36.60 6.38 6.23
N ALA A 8 35.70 5.39 6.08
CA ALA A 8 34.48 5.48 5.30
C ALA A 8 33.56 6.59 5.85
N ILE A 9 33.05 7.44 4.94
CA ILE A 9 32.11 8.52 5.29
C ILE A 9 30.75 7.93 5.66
N SER A 10 30.25 6.99 4.85
CA SER A 10 29.02 6.28 5.16
C SER A 10 29.28 5.19 6.19
N PRO A 11 28.46 5.08 7.26
CA PRO A 11 28.61 3.99 8.22
C PRO A 11 28.26 2.62 7.62
N LEU A 12 27.56 2.59 6.48
CA LEU A 12 27.23 1.37 5.74
C LEU A 12 28.50 0.66 5.26
N ASP A 13 29.48 1.41 4.77
CA ASP A 13 30.75 0.87 4.27
C ASP A 13 31.84 0.79 5.34
N GLY A 14 31.55 1.33 6.53
CA GLY A 14 32.41 1.26 7.71
C GLY A 14 31.84 0.36 8.80
N ARG A 15 31.28 0.99 9.84
CA ARG A 15 30.77 0.35 11.07
C ARG A 15 29.86 -0.86 10.81
N TYR A 16 29.01 -0.79 9.78
CA TYR A 16 28.00 -1.81 9.49
C TYR A 16 28.35 -2.71 8.32
N ARG A 17 29.55 -2.58 7.73
CA ARG A 17 29.95 -3.28 6.50
C ARG A 17 29.80 -4.80 6.58
N SER A 18 30.14 -5.38 7.73
CA SER A 18 30.02 -6.83 7.96
C SER A 18 28.58 -7.34 7.90
N GLN A 19 27.59 -6.47 8.11
CA GLN A 19 26.17 -6.82 8.00
C GLN A 19 25.65 -6.77 6.56
N LEU A 20 26.42 -6.22 5.62
CA LEU A 20 25.99 -5.98 4.25
C LEU A 20 26.70 -6.89 3.23
N THR A 21 27.37 -7.94 3.70
CA THR A 21 28.14 -8.87 2.85
C THR A 21 27.29 -9.56 1.79
N ALA A 22 26.04 -9.91 2.09
CA ALA A 22 25.10 -10.49 1.14
C ALA A 22 24.51 -9.46 0.16
N LEU A 23 24.37 -8.21 0.58
CA LEU A 23 23.80 -7.15 -0.25
C LEU A 23 24.83 -6.55 -1.22
N ALA A 24 26.10 -6.50 -0.84
CA ALA A 24 27.13 -5.83 -1.61
C ALA A 24 27.34 -6.39 -3.03
N PRO A 25 27.33 -7.72 -3.28
CA PRO A 25 27.42 -8.27 -4.63
C PRO A 25 26.23 -7.92 -5.53
N ILE A 26 25.11 -7.48 -4.94
CA ILE A 26 23.86 -7.16 -5.64
C ILE A 26 23.76 -5.65 -5.88
N ALA A 27 23.81 -4.85 -4.81
CA ALA A 27 23.39 -3.45 -4.84
C ALA A 27 24.53 -2.42 -4.75
N SER A 28 25.77 -2.84 -5.01
CA SER A 28 26.92 -1.93 -5.16
C SER A 28 27.19 -1.58 -6.62
N GLU A 29 28.16 -0.69 -6.88
CA GLU A 29 28.64 -0.45 -8.25
C GLU A 29 29.16 -1.74 -8.91
N PHE A 30 29.83 -2.62 -8.16
CA PHE A 30 30.24 -3.94 -8.64
C PHE A 30 29.03 -4.77 -9.10
N GLY A 31 27.97 -4.81 -8.27
CA GLY A 31 26.75 -5.55 -8.60
C GLY A 31 26.06 -4.98 -9.83
N LEU A 32 25.93 -3.65 -9.93
CA LEU A 32 25.37 -2.99 -11.10
C LEU A 32 26.16 -3.32 -12.39
N LEU A 33 27.49 -3.29 -12.34
CA LEU A 33 28.32 -3.69 -13.49
C LEU A 33 28.11 -5.16 -13.87
N ARG A 34 27.99 -6.05 -12.88
CA ARG A 34 27.70 -7.47 -13.11
C ARG A 34 26.37 -7.67 -13.84
N TYR A 35 25.30 -7.03 -13.40
CA TYR A 35 23.99 -7.12 -14.05
C TYR A 35 24.02 -6.54 -15.47
N ARG A 36 24.73 -5.43 -15.69
CA ARG A 36 24.88 -4.85 -17.04
C ARG A 36 25.59 -5.82 -17.99
N VAL A 37 26.68 -6.45 -17.53
CA VAL A 37 27.37 -7.49 -18.29
C VAL A 37 26.44 -8.67 -18.59
N HIS A 38 25.66 -9.12 -17.61
CA HIS A 38 24.68 -10.19 -17.79
C HIS A 38 23.64 -9.86 -18.86
N VAL A 39 23.02 -8.68 -18.80
CA VAL A 39 22.00 -8.24 -19.77
C VAL A 39 22.58 -8.13 -21.19
N GLU A 40 23.78 -7.58 -21.35
CA GLU A 40 24.45 -7.51 -22.66
C GLU A 40 24.70 -8.89 -23.28
N ILE A 41 25.16 -9.84 -22.47
CA ILE A 41 25.41 -11.22 -22.91
C ILE A 41 24.11 -11.92 -23.27
N GLU A 42 23.08 -11.83 -22.43
CA GLU A 42 21.79 -12.46 -22.73
C GLU A 42 21.11 -11.81 -23.94
N TRP A 43 21.26 -10.50 -24.15
CA TRP A 43 20.75 -9.84 -25.36
C TRP A 43 21.43 -10.34 -26.62
N TYR A 44 22.77 -10.42 -26.61
CA TYR A 44 23.53 -10.99 -27.72
C TYR A 44 23.11 -12.45 -28.02
N LEU A 45 22.97 -13.26 -26.97
CA LEU A 45 22.52 -14.65 -27.10
C LEU A 45 21.08 -14.73 -27.61
N PHE A 46 20.18 -13.85 -27.13
CA PHE A 46 18.79 -13.78 -27.56
C PHE A 46 18.69 -13.47 -29.05
N LEU A 47 19.40 -12.43 -29.51
CA LEU A 47 19.45 -12.07 -30.93
C LEU A 47 19.97 -13.22 -31.81
N SER A 48 20.97 -13.96 -31.33
CA SER A 48 21.56 -15.09 -32.09
C SER A 48 20.59 -16.26 -32.30
N ARG A 49 19.52 -16.34 -31.51
CA ARG A 49 18.48 -17.36 -31.65
C ARG A 49 17.38 -16.96 -32.63
N GLN A 50 17.35 -15.69 -33.08
CA GLN A 50 16.27 -15.19 -33.92
C GLN A 50 16.46 -15.59 -35.37
N PRO A 51 15.53 -16.37 -35.98
CA PRO A 51 15.72 -16.87 -37.34
C PRO A 51 15.87 -15.79 -38.41
N GLY A 52 15.31 -14.59 -38.18
CA GLY A 52 15.41 -13.47 -39.12
C GLY A 52 16.71 -12.65 -39.04
N ILE A 53 17.62 -12.97 -38.10
CA ILE A 53 18.93 -12.31 -37.96
C ILE A 53 20.00 -13.27 -38.51
N VAL A 54 20.18 -13.28 -39.82
CA VAL A 54 21.02 -14.30 -40.50
C VAL A 54 22.52 -14.06 -40.35
N GLU A 55 22.92 -12.83 -40.06
CA GLU A 55 24.30 -12.40 -39.84
C GLU A 55 24.85 -12.88 -38.48
N LEU A 56 23.97 -13.17 -37.51
CA LEU A 56 24.33 -13.61 -36.18
C LEU A 56 23.90 -15.06 -35.97
N LYS A 57 24.82 -16.00 -36.21
CA LYS A 57 24.55 -17.43 -36.01
C LYS A 57 24.51 -17.77 -34.51
N PRO A 58 23.61 -18.66 -34.08
CA PRO A 58 23.59 -19.12 -32.71
C PRO A 58 24.91 -19.84 -32.36
N PRO A 59 25.56 -19.49 -31.25
CA PRO A 59 26.74 -20.20 -30.79
C PRO A 59 26.41 -21.66 -30.43
N SER A 60 27.41 -22.53 -30.45
CA SER A 60 27.26 -23.89 -29.93
C SER A 60 26.93 -23.87 -28.43
N ALA A 61 26.39 -24.97 -27.88
CA ALA A 61 26.08 -25.04 -26.45
C ALA A 61 27.31 -24.74 -25.55
N PRO A 62 28.52 -25.29 -25.81
CA PRO A 62 29.72 -24.94 -25.04
C PRO A 62 30.09 -23.45 -25.12
N LEU A 63 29.94 -22.82 -26.29
CA LEU A 63 30.21 -21.39 -26.44
C LEU A 63 29.15 -20.53 -25.74
N THR A 64 27.89 -20.96 -25.74
CA THR A 64 26.82 -20.30 -24.99
C THR A 64 27.11 -20.32 -23.49
N GLU A 65 27.55 -21.46 -22.95
CA GLU A 65 27.99 -21.58 -21.55
C GLU A 65 29.20 -20.70 -21.27
N GLN A 66 30.19 -20.68 -22.15
CA GLN A 66 31.37 -19.83 -22.01
C GLN A 66 31.01 -18.33 -22.00
N LEU A 67 30.03 -17.90 -22.80
CA LEU A 67 29.53 -16.53 -22.80
C LEU A 67 28.84 -16.19 -21.47
N ARG A 68 27.95 -17.07 -20.99
CA ARG A 68 27.28 -16.89 -19.70
C ARG A 68 28.25 -16.89 -18.53
N ASP A 69 29.34 -17.64 -18.62
CA ASP A 69 30.38 -17.70 -17.60
C ASP A 69 31.05 -16.34 -17.40
N ILE A 70 31.13 -15.47 -18.42
CA ILE A 70 31.66 -14.10 -18.29
C ILE A 70 30.90 -13.30 -17.21
N ALA A 71 29.57 -13.46 -17.14
CA ALA A 71 28.75 -12.82 -16.11
C ALA A 71 28.77 -13.60 -14.79
N ALA A 72 28.79 -14.94 -14.85
CA ALA A 72 28.78 -15.79 -13.66
C ALA A 72 30.09 -15.70 -12.85
N SER A 73 31.23 -15.63 -13.53
CA SER A 73 32.57 -15.52 -12.96
C SER A 73 33.03 -14.06 -12.78
N PHE A 74 32.11 -13.09 -12.88
CA PHE A 74 32.45 -11.67 -12.80
C PHE A 74 33.06 -11.33 -11.43
N ASP A 75 34.26 -10.76 -11.45
CA ASP A 75 35.10 -10.52 -10.27
C ASP A 75 35.61 -9.08 -10.17
N ALA A 76 36.31 -8.76 -9.08
CA ALA A 76 36.79 -7.41 -8.80
C ALA A 76 37.72 -6.88 -9.91
N ASP A 77 38.52 -7.75 -10.52
CA ASP A 77 39.43 -7.40 -11.61
C ASP A 77 38.66 -7.05 -12.89
N SER A 78 37.56 -7.76 -13.17
CA SER A 78 36.63 -7.45 -14.26
C SER A 78 35.96 -6.10 -14.07
N ALA A 79 35.47 -5.81 -12.86
CA ALA A 79 34.92 -4.49 -12.52
C ALA A 79 35.97 -3.37 -12.68
N GLN A 80 37.20 -3.59 -12.19
CA GLN A 80 38.30 -2.64 -12.38
C GLN A 80 38.67 -2.45 -13.86
N ARG A 81 38.60 -3.52 -14.68
CA ARG A 81 38.81 -3.41 -16.13
C ARG A 81 37.78 -2.47 -16.76
N ILE A 82 36.50 -2.61 -16.42
CA ILE A 82 35.45 -1.70 -16.89
C ILE A 82 35.73 -0.26 -16.45
N LYS A 83 36.07 -0.02 -15.18
CA LYS A 83 36.42 1.34 -14.70
C LYS A 83 37.65 1.93 -15.40
N ARG A 84 38.62 1.11 -15.82
CA ARG A 84 39.77 1.57 -16.62
C ARG A 84 39.35 2.02 -18.02
N ILE A 85 38.45 1.27 -18.66
CA ILE A 85 37.88 1.64 -19.97
C ILE A 85 37.04 2.92 -19.84
N GLU A 86 36.25 3.03 -18.77
CA GLU A 86 35.41 4.20 -18.50
C GLU A 86 36.19 5.51 -18.37
N ARG A 87 37.43 5.47 -17.85
CA ARG A 87 38.30 6.67 -17.82
C ARG A 87 38.58 7.25 -19.20
N THR A 88 38.48 6.43 -20.25
CA THR A 88 38.63 6.88 -21.64
C THR A 88 37.28 7.26 -22.27
N THR A 89 36.22 6.49 -22.01
CA THR A 89 34.90 6.74 -22.63
C THR A 89 34.09 7.83 -21.95
N ASN A 90 34.36 8.10 -20.66
CA ASN A 90 33.53 8.89 -19.76
C ASN A 90 32.05 8.47 -19.78
N HIS A 91 31.80 7.18 -20.01
CA HIS A 91 30.46 6.59 -20.13
C HIS A 91 30.51 5.11 -19.71
N ASP A 92 29.77 4.78 -18.65
CA ASP A 92 29.86 3.48 -17.98
C ASP A 92 29.30 2.32 -18.83
N VAL A 93 28.12 2.45 -19.42
CA VAL A 93 27.55 1.39 -20.28
C VAL A 93 28.39 1.17 -21.53
N LYS A 94 28.95 2.22 -22.14
CA LYS A 94 29.90 2.05 -23.26
C LYS A 94 31.17 1.32 -22.83
N ALA A 95 31.63 1.51 -21.60
CA ALA A 95 32.74 0.75 -21.05
C ALA A 95 32.38 -0.73 -20.81
N VAL A 96 31.13 -1.03 -20.44
CA VAL A 96 30.61 -2.41 -20.38
C VAL A 96 30.57 -3.03 -21.77
N GLU A 97 30.06 -2.34 -22.79
CA GLU A 97 30.06 -2.83 -24.18
C GLU A 97 31.48 -3.21 -24.61
N TYR A 98 32.46 -2.32 -24.41
CA TYR A 98 33.85 -2.61 -24.75
C TYR A 98 34.45 -3.76 -23.95
N PHE A 99 34.12 -3.89 -22.67
CA PHE A 99 34.53 -5.04 -21.88
C PHE A 99 33.94 -6.35 -22.43
N VAL A 100 32.65 -6.38 -22.76
CA VAL A 100 32.00 -7.56 -23.35
C VAL A 100 32.63 -7.89 -24.71
N LYS A 101 32.87 -6.89 -25.56
CA LYS A 101 33.59 -7.06 -26.83
C LYS A 101 35.00 -7.63 -26.61
N GLU A 102 35.77 -7.09 -25.66
CA GLU A 102 37.09 -7.63 -25.30
C GLU A 102 37.02 -9.12 -24.91
N ARG A 103 36.02 -9.52 -24.10
CA ARG A 103 35.84 -10.92 -23.70
C ARG A 103 35.40 -11.82 -24.86
N ILE A 104 34.47 -11.37 -25.69
CA ILE A 104 34.00 -12.12 -26.86
C ILE A 104 35.11 -12.27 -27.91
N SER A 105 35.96 -11.26 -28.10
CA SER A 105 37.08 -11.33 -29.05
C SER A 105 38.10 -12.43 -28.74
N GLN A 106 38.19 -12.85 -27.47
CA GLN A 106 39.05 -13.96 -27.03
C GLN A 106 38.48 -15.33 -27.43
N ILE A 107 37.20 -15.37 -27.83
CA ILE A 107 36.49 -16.52 -28.37
C ILE A 107 36.50 -16.38 -29.90
N GLY A 108 37.58 -16.87 -30.53
CA GLY A 108 37.88 -16.59 -31.94
C GLY A 108 36.76 -16.91 -32.95
N GLU A 109 35.86 -17.85 -32.64
CA GLU A 109 34.70 -18.20 -33.48
C GLU A 109 33.63 -17.09 -33.56
N LEU A 110 33.58 -16.18 -32.59
CA LEU A 110 32.56 -15.12 -32.49
C LEU A 110 33.03 -13.76 -33.01
N ALA A 111 34.31 -13.65 -33.39
CA ALA A 111 34.93 -12.39 -33.80
C ALA A 111 34.19 -11.68 -34.94
N ALA A 112 33.62 -12.42 -35.89
CA ALA A 112 32.86 -11.86 -37.02
C ALA A 112 31.52 -11.22 -36.62
N SER A 113 31.02 -11.53 -35.42
CA SER A 113 29.70 -11.10 -34.93
C SER A 113 29.79 -10.15 -33.73
N ILE A 114 30.99 -9.69 -33.39
CA ILE A 114 31.27 -8.86 -32.21
C ILE A 114 30.50 -7.53 -32.20
N GLU A 115 30.14 -7.00 -33.36
CA GLU A 115 29.37 -5.76 -33.49
C GLU A 115 27.87 -5.93 -33.18
N PHE A 116 27.42 -7.16 -32.92
CA PHE A 116 26.07 -7.41 -32.38
C PHE A 116 25.98 -7.20 -30.86
N VAL A 117 27.11 -7.04 -30.17
CA VAL A 117 27.10 -6.59 -28.76
C VAL A 117 26.50 -5.20 -28.70
N HIS A 118 25.52 -4.98 -27.82
CA HIS A 118 24.76 -3.75 -27.72
C HIS A 118 23.96 -3.37 -28.99
N PHE A 119 23.64 -4.34 -29.85
CA PHE A 119 22.94 -4.08 -31.11
C PHE A 119 21.60 -3.39 -30.89
N ALA A 120 21.41 -2.25 -31.55
CA ALA A 120 20.21 -1.40 -31.53
C ALA A 120 19.76 -0.86 -30.15
N CYS A 121 20.50 -1.19 -29.08
CA CYS A 121 20.24 -0.75 -27.73
C CYS A 121 20.50 0.75 -27.54
N THR A 122 19.84 1.32 -26.54
CA THR A 122 20.32 2.50 -25.81
C THR A 122 20.85 2.09 -24.44
N SER A 123 21.67 2.91 -23.80
CA SER A 123 22.23 2.59 -22.48
C SER A 123 21.17 2.28 -21.42
N GLU A 124 19.99 2.91 -21.53
CA GLU A 124 18.88 2.66 -20.61
C GLU A 124 18.15 1.36 -20.83
N ASP A 125 18.24 0.73 -22.01
CA ASP A 125 17.77 -0.66 -22.17
C ASP A 125 18.56 -1.58 -21.23
N ILE A 126 19.88 -1.36 -21.12
CA ILE A 126 20.75 -2.15 -20.23
C ILE A 126 20.56 -1.73 -18.77
N ASN A 127 20.49 -0.42 -18.49
CA ASN A 127 20.40 0.07 -17.10
C ASN A 127 19.11 -0.35 -16.42
N ASN A 128 17.95 -0.14 -17.06
CA ASN A 128 16.67 -0.44 -16.41
C ASN A 128 16.56 -1.93 -16.07
N LEU A 129 16.94 -2.83 -16.99
CA LEU A 129 16.94 -4.27 -16.75
C LEU A 129 17.92 -4.66 -15.66
N SER A 130 19.08 -3.99 -15.59
CA SER A 130 20.04 -4.20 -14.51
C SER A 130 19.51 -3.77 -13.15
N HIS A 131 18.80 -2.64 -13.08
CA HIS A 131 18.15 -2.17 -11.85
C HIS A 131 16.99 -3.09 -11.45
N ALA A 132 16.19 -3.55 -12.41
CA ALA A 132 15.12 -4.51 -12.18
C ALA A 132 15.63 -5.84 -11.59
N LEU A 133 16.70 -6.42 -12.17
CA LEU A 133 17.34 -7.62 -11.65
C LEU A 133 17.97 -7.40 -10.26
N LEU A 134 18.62 -6.25 -10.04
CA LEU A 134 19.14 -5.86 -8.73
C LEU A 134 18.04 -5.80 -7.68
N LEU A 135 16.92 -5.14 -7.96
CA LEU A 135 15.78 -5.05 -7.05
C LEU A 135 15.14 -6.42 -6.81
N LYS A 136 15.00 -7.24 -7.86
CA LYS A 136 14.49 -8.61 -7.77
C LYS A 136 15.34 -9.47 -6.84
N ASP A 137 16.66 -9.42 -6.97
CA ASP A 137 17.58 -10.20 -6.13
C ASP A 137 17.69 -9.62 -4.71
N MET A 138 17.72 -8.29 -4.56
CA MET A 138 17.65 -7.66 -3.24
C MET A 138 16.38 -8.06 -2.48
N ARG A 139 15.24 -8.15 -3.17
CA ARG A 139 13.98 -8.66 -2.61
C ARG A 139 14.07 -10.12 -2.22
N SER A 140 14.33 -11.00 -3.18
CA SER A 140 14.18 -12.46 -3.01
C SER A 140 15.30 -13.09 -2.17
N GLN A 141 16.51 -12.54 -2.23
CA GLN A 141 17.69 -13.13 -1.58
C GLN A 141 18.06 -12.47 -0.24
N VAL A 142 17.58 -11.25 0.02
CA VAL A 142 18.00 -10.49 1.22
C VAL A 142 16.82 -9.97 2.04
N LEU A 143 15.99 -9.08 1.48
CA LEU A 143 14.94 -8.41 2.26
C LEU A 143 13.79 -9.35 2.62
N GLY A 144 13.26 -10.10 1.65
CA GLY A 144 12.16 -11.06 1.86
C GLY A 144 12.47 -12.10 2.94
N PRO A 145 13.63 -12.80 2.90
CA PRO A 145 14.01 -13.72 3.96
C PRO A 145 14.08 -13.08 5.36
N LEU A 146 14.65 -11.87 5.48
CA LEU A 146 14.71 -11.16 6.77
C LEU A 146 13.31 -10.76 7.28
N MET A 147 12.40 -10.38 6.39
CA MET A 147 11.01 -10.08 6.74
C MET A 147 10.28 -11.34 7.24
N ALA A 148 10.46 -12.46 6.55
CA ALA A 148 9.91 -13.76 6.92
C ALA A 148 10.42 -14.22 8.29
N ASP A 149 11.71 -14.06 8.57
CA ASP A 149 12.31 -14.41 9.86
C ASP A 149 11.71 -13.59 11.01
N ILE A 150 11.51 -12.28 10.82
CA ILE A 150 10.87 -11.41 11.82
C ILE A 150 9.45 -11.91 12.10
N GLN A 151 8.68 -12.15 11.03
CA GLN A 151 7.32 -12.65 11.16
C GLN A 151 7.28 -13.96 11.93
N ALA A 152 8.07 -14.95 11.52
CA ALA A 152 8.13 -16.26 12.16
C ALA A 152 8.40 -16.14 13.67
N ARG A 153 9.37 -15.31 14.08
CA ARG A 153 9.65 -15.08 15.50
C ARG A 153 8.48 -14.44 16.25
N LEU A 154 7.80 -13.47 15.66
CA LEU A 154 6.63 -12.86 16.30
C LEU A 154 5.46 -13.85 16.40
N ARG A 155 5.28 -14.75 15.42
CA ARG A 155 4.27 -15.81 15.47
C ARG A 155 4.55 -16.79 16.61
N GLU A 156 5.80 -17.27 16.70
CA GLU A 156 6.25 -18.16 17.78
C GLU A 156 5.98 -17.54 19.15
N MET A 157 6.39 -16.28 19.34
CA MET A 157 6.17 -15.56 20.60
C MET A 157 4.68 -15.29 20.87
N SER A 158 3.89 -15.02 19.83
CA SER A 158 2.43 -14.85 19.94
C SER A 158 1.78 -16.09 20.55
N GLN A 159 2.15 -17.27 20.05
CA GLN A 159 1.64 -18.55 20.56
C GLN A 159 2.17 -18.86 21.95
N GLN A 160 3.49 -18.68 22.16
CA GLN A 160 4.15 -18.91 23.44
C GLN A 160 3.50 -18.10 24.56
N PHE A 161 3.17 -16.83 24.28
CA PHE A 161 2.63 -15.90 25.27
C PHE A 161 1.11 -15.69 25.15
N ALA A 162 0.41 -16.58 24.43
CA ALA A 162 -1.02 -16.44 24.16
C ALA A 162 -1.86 -16.29 25.42
N ASN A 163 -1.51 -17.02 26.50
CA ASN A 163 -2.23 -17.00 27.79
C ASN A 163 -1.68 -15.99 28.80
N VAL A 164 -0.59 -15.28 28.49
CA VAL A 164 0.02 -14.38 29.48
C VAL A 164 -0.73 -13.07 29.48
N ALA A 165 -1.66 -12.92 30.44
CA ALA A 165 -2.45 -11.72 30.62
C ALA A 165 -1.57 -10.49 30.84
N MET A 166 -1.96 -9.37 30.25
CA MET A 166 -1.25 -8.11 30.30
C MET A 166 -2.23 -6.95 30.48
N LEU A 167 -1.88 -5.99 31.32
CA LEU A 167 -2.64 -4.74 31.43
C LEU A 167 -2.38 -3.88 30.18
N SER A 168 -3.44 -3.52 29.46
CA SER A 168 -3.32 -2.66 28.28
C SER A 168 -3.08 -1.21 28.68
N ARG A 169 -2.50 -0.42 27.76
CA ARG A 169 -2.33 1.02 27.93
C ARG A 169 -2.94 1.78 26.75
N THR A 170 -3.98 2.57 27.03
CA THR A 170 -4.57 3.48 26.04
C THR A 170 -4.33 4.92 26.49
N HIS A 171 -3.78 5.77 25.61
CA HIS A 171 -3.27 7.09 26.01
C HIS A 171 -2.24 7.03 27.15
N GLY A 172 -1.50 5.92 27.25
CA GLY A 172 -0.56 5.65 28.33
C GLY A 172 -1.22 5.34 29.69
N GLN A 173 -2.55 5.23 29.77
CA GLN A 173 -3.29 4.94 30.99
C GLN A 173 -3.74 3.48 31.02
N THR A 174 -3.87 2.92 32.23
CA THR A 174 -4.46 1.61 32.49
C THR A 174 -5.78 1.41 31.75
N ALA A 175 -5.90 0.28 31.03
CA ALA A 175 -7.06 -0.07 30.23
C ALA A 175 -7.36 -1.58 30.28
N SER A 176 -8.47 -1.99 29.67
CA SER A 176 -8.96 -3.36 29.66
C SER A 176 -7.87 -4.37 29.25
N PRO A 177 -7.66 -5.45 30.02
CA PRO A 177 -6.56 -6.39 29.79
C PRO A 177 -6.58 -7.05 28.41
N THR A 178 -5.38 -7.40 27.95
CA THR A 178 -5.09 -8.19 26.74
C THR A 178 -4.16 -9.35 27.13
N THR A 179 -3.53 -10.02 26.16
CA THR A 179 -2.40 -10.92 26.43
C THR A 179 -1.16 -10.45 25.67
N MET A 180 0.03 -10.72 26.21
CA MET A 180 1.28 -10.38 25.53
C MET A 180 1.33 -11.04 24.14
N GLY A 181 0.90 -12.31 24.04
CA GLY A 181 0.83 -13.00 22.76
C GLY A 181 -0.07 -12.29 21.76
N LYS A 182 -1.23 -11.78 22.21
CA LYS A 182 -2.19 -11.08 21.35
C LYS A 182 -1.65 -9.75 20.80
N GLU A 183 -0.84 -9.03 21.56
CA GLU A 183 -0.20 -7.79 21.07
C GLU A 183 0.90 -8.09 20.04
N LEU A 184 1.66 -9.17 20.22
CA LEU A 184 2.63 -9.63 19.22
C LEU A 184 1.94 -10.12 17.95
N ALA A 185 0.78 -10.79 18.07
CA ALA A 185 -0.05 -11.22 16.94
C ALA A 185 -0.48 -10.03 16.05
N ASN A 186 -0.81 -8.87 16.66
CA ASN A 186 -1.18 -7.67 15.91
C ASN A 186 -0.06 -7.24 14.95
N PHE A 187 1.18 -7.22 15.42
CA PHE A 187 2.34 -6.87 14.61
C PHE A 187 2.62 -7.93 13.55
N ALA A 188 2.63 -9.22 13.93
CA ALA A 188 2.86 -10.31 13.00
C ALA A 188 1.87 -10.28 11.83
N TYR A 189 0.58 -10.08 12.10
CA TYR A 189 -0.46 -9.98 11.07
C TYR A 189 -0.28 -8.75 10.17
N ARG A 190 -0.01 -7.57 10.74
CA ARG A 190 0.23 -6.34 9.96
C ARG A 190 1.46 -6.48 9.05
N LEU A 191 2.55 -7.07 9.56
CA LEU A 191 3.79 -7.29 8.82
C LEU A 191 3.60 -8.32 7.70
N GLN A 192 2.86 -9.40 7.96
CA GLN A 192 2.53 -10.43 6.96
C GLN A 192 1.91 -9.80 5.71
N ARG A 193 0.85 -9.00 5.90
CA ARG A 193 0.18 -8.32 4.79
C ARG A 193 1.12 -7.44 3.97
N GLN A 194 2.07 -6.76 4.60
CA GLN A 194 3.00 -5.88 3.88
C GLN A 194 4.10 -6.67 3.18
N HIS A 195 4.53 -7.80 3.74
CA HIS A 195 5.44 -8.72 3.09
C HIS A 195 4.82 -9.35 1.84
N GLU A 196 3.57 -9.82 1.91
CA GLU A 196 2.84 -10.32 0.73
C GLU A 196 2.73 -9.27 -0.37
N GLN A 197 2.32 -8.04 -0.02
CA GLN A 197 2.27 -6.93 -0.98
C GLN A 197 3.64 -6.63 -1.59
N PHE A 198 4.69 -6.60 -0.79
CA PHE A 198 6.07 -6.35 -1.25
C PHE A 198 6.58 -7.44 -2.20
N MET A 199 6.29 -8.71 -1.88
CA MET A 199 6.62 -9.85 -2.74
C MET A 199 5.80 -9.83 -4.05
N GLY A 200 4.56 -9.34 -3.98
CA GLY A 200 3.65 -9.21 -5.12
C GLY A 200 3.89 -8.02 -6.04
N VAL A 201 4.73 -7.04 -5.68
CA VAL A 201 5.06 -5.92 -6.59
C VAL A 201 5.64 -6.46 -7.90
N CYS A 202 5.00 -6.11 -9.01
CA CYS A 202 5.48 -6.48 -10.34
C CYS A 202 6.77 -5.72 -10.64
N ILE A 203 7.86 -6.42 -10.96
CA ILE A 203 9.11 -5.75 -11.33
C ILE A 203 9.15 -5.64 -12.85
N LEU A 204 9.10 -4.41 -13.34
CA LEU A 204 9.04 -4.11 -14.76
C LEU A 204 10.44 -3.96 -15.37
N GLY A 205 10.52 -4.19 -16.67
CA GLY A 205 11.68 -3.90 -17.50
C GLY A 205 11.24 -3.46 -18.90
N LYS A 206 12.12 -2.76 -19.61
CA LYS A 206 11.87 -2.31 -20.98
C LYS A 206 13.10 -2.55 -21.87
N MET A 207 12.85 -2.74 -23.15
CA MET A 207 13.89 -2.97 -24.18
C MET A 207 13.37 -2.45 -25.52
N ASN A 208 13.52 -1.16 -25.81
CA ASN A 208 12.87 -0.53 -26.97
C ASN A 208 13.66 0.64 -27.58
N GLY A 209 14.95 0.76 -27.25
CA GLY A 209 15.88 1.66 -27.90
C GLY A 209 15.79 3.11 -27.43
N ALA A 210 16.35 3.99 -28.24
CA ALA A 210 16.72 5.36 -27.84
C ALA A 210 15.57 6.22 -27.29
N VAL A 211 14.32 6.02 -27.70
CA VAL A 211 13.18 6.86 -27.28
C VAL A 211 11.87 6.05 -27.16
N GLY A 212 11.96 4.72 -27.02
CA GLY A 212 10.78 3.89 -26.82
C GLY A 212 10.16 3.25 -28.07
N ASN A 213 10.67 3.52 -29.28
CA ASN A 213 9.97 3.22 -30.53
C ASN A 213 10.70 2.24 -31.47
N PHE A 214 11.73 1.55 -31.00
CA PHE A 214 12.46 0.55 -31.80
C PHE A 214 13.08 1.10 -33.10
N ASN A 215 13.39 2.41 -33.19
CA ASN A 215 13.81 3.04 -34.46
C ASN A 215 15.02 2.35 -35.10
N ALA A 216 16.08 2.10 -34.32
CA ALA A 216 17.30 1.45 -34.80
C ALA A 216 17.05 -0.01 -35.18
N HIS A 217 16.27 -0.72 -34.37
CA HIS A 217 15.87 -2.10 -34.60
C HIS A 217 15.13 -2.25 -35.94
N ARG A 218 14.06 -1.46 -36.13
CA ARG A 218 13.24 -1.47 -37.35
C ARG A 218 13.99 -1.00 -38.59
N ALA A 219 14.96 -0.09 -38.44
CA ALA A 219 15.79 0.36 -39.56
C ALA A 219 16.71 -0.76 -40.09
N ALA A 220 17.21 -1.62 -39.21
CA ALA A 220 18.08 -2.73 -39.59
C ALA A 220 17.29 -3.98 -40.01
N TYR A 221 16.23 -4.33 -39.29
CA TYR A 221 15.37 -5.48 -39.57
C TYR A 221 13.90 -5.05 -39.53
N PRO A 222 13.33 -4.61 -40.67
CA PRO A 222 11.97 -4.07 -40.71
C PRO A 222 10.87 -5.13 -40.58
N ASP A 223 11.19 -6.39 -40.88
CA ASP A 223 10.23 -7.50 -40.93
C ASP A 223 10.11 -8.27 -39.60
N LEU A 224 10.97 -7.96 -38.61
CA LEU A 224 10.90 -8.57 -37.28
C LEU A 224 9.90 -7.83 -36.39
N ASP A 225 9.12 -8.60 -35.63
CA ASP A 225 8.22 -8.08 -34.60
C ASP A 225 9.00 -7.74 -33.32
N TRP A 226 9.67 -6.58 -33.35
CA TRP A 226 10.51 -6.13 -32.24
C TRP A 226 9.76 -5.96 -30.91
N PRO A 227 8.52 -5.43 -30.86
CA PRO A 227 7.73 -5.44 -29.63
C PRO A 227 7.57 -6.83 -29.01
N ALA A 228 7.17 -7.84 -29.79
CA ALA A 228 7.01 -9.21 -29.29
C ALA A 228 8.35 -9.82 -28.83
N LEU A 229 9.42 -9.61 -29.60
CA LEU A 229 10.77 -10.09 -29.24
C LEU A 229 11.31 -9.43 -27.96
N ALA A 230 11.02 -8.15 -27.75
CA ALA A 230 11.40 -7.45 -26.53
C ALA A 230 10.66 -8.01 -25.31
N GLU A 231 9.34 -8.25 -25.43
CA GLU A 231 8.55 -8.87 -24.38
C GLU A 231 9.05 -10.28 -24.02
N GLU A 232 9.38 -11.10 -25.04
CA GLU A 232 10.01 -12.41 -24.86
C GLU A 232 11.34 -12.29 -24.11
N PHE A 233 12.24 -11.41 -24.55
CA PHE A 233 13.54 -11.20 -23.91
C PHE A 233 13.42 -10.76 -22.44
N ILE A 234 12.52 -9.82 -22.14
CA ILE A 234 12.29 -9.34 -20.76
C ILE A 234 11.70 -10.46 -19.89
N SER A 235 10.79 -11.26 -20.45
CA SER A 235 10.20 -12.42 -19.78
C SER A 235 11.23 -13.53 -19.51
N ASP A 236 12.18 -13.76 -20.42
CA ASP A 236 13.30 -14.70 -20.24
C ASP A 236 14.20 -14.31 -19.05
N LEU A 237 14.33 -13.00 -18.75
CA LEU A 237 15.00 -12.49 -17.55
C LEU A 237 14.12 -12.64 -16.27
N GLY A 238 12.89 -13.11 -16.43
CA GLY A 238 11.89 -13.26 -15.38
C GLY A 238 11.40 -11.91 -14.84
N LEU A 239 11.27 -10.93 -15.72
CA LEU A 239 10.71 -9.60 -15.45
C LEU A 239 9.42 -9.43 -16.26
N ALA A 240 8.58 -8.48 -15.87
CA ALA A 240 7.41 -8.12 -16.67
C ALA A 240 7.76 -6.99 -17.66
N ALA A 241 7.27 -7.10 -18.89
CA ALA A 241 7.54 -6.08 -19.90
C ALA A 241 6.71 -4.81 -19.65
N ASN A 242 7.36 -3.66 -19.76
CA ASN A 242 6.69 -2.37 -19.89
C ASN A 242 6.74 -1.93 -21.37
N PRO A 243 5.64 -2.08 -22.13
CA PRO A 243 5.65 -1.81 -23.57
C PRO A 243 5.68 -0.31 -23.90
N TYR A 244 5.28 0.56 -22.98
CA TYR A 244 5.16 2.00 -23.23
C TYR A 244 6.12 2.78 -22.36
N THR A 245 7.28 3.12 -22.92
CA THR A 245 8.28 3.90 -22.22
C THR A 245 8.84 4.98 -23.12
N THR A 246 9.54 5.95 -22.51
CA THR A 246 10.41 6.86 -23.25
C THR A 246 11.78 6.19 -23.40
N GLN A 247 12.86 6.95 -23.26
CA GLN A 247 14.20 6.37 -23.23
C GLN A 247 14.47 5.58 -21.93
N ILE A 248 13.79 5.92 -20.83
CA ILE A 248 13.88 5.24 -19.52
C ILE A 248 12.62 4.42 -19.25
N GLU A 249 12.73 3.40 -18.40
CA GLU A 249 11.56 2.88 -17.68
C GLU A 249 11.08 3.98 -16.72
N PRO A 250 9.76 4.25 -16.59
CA PRO A 250 9.24 5.41 -15.85
C PRO A 250 9.42 5.35 -14.33
N HIS A 251 9.89 4.23 -13.78
CA HIS A 251 10.16 3.99 -12.37
C HIS A 251 8.91 3.90 -11.48
N ASP A 252 7.71 3.75 -12.05
CA ASP A 252 6.44 3.62 -11.32
C ASP A 252 6.46 2.41 -10.37
N TYR A 253 6.85 1.25 -10.91
CA TYR A 253 6.94 0.02 -10.12
C TYR A 253 8.00 0.13 -9.00
N MET A 254 9.03 0.95 -9.20
CA MET A 254 10.03 1.20 -8.16
C MET A 254 9.41 2.00 -7.00
N ALA A 255 8.57 3.00 -7.29
CA ALA A 255 7.83 3.70 -6.25
C ALA A 255 6.88 2.76 -5.50
N GLU A 256 6.18 1.85 -6.19
CA GLU A 256 5.35 0.81 -5.56
C GLU A 256 6.19 -0.09 -4.62
N TYR A 257 7.35 -0.54 -5.10
CA TYR A 257 8.31 -1.34 -4.34
C TYR A 257 8.79 -0.61 -3.08
N PHE A 258 9.15 0.67 -3.19
CA PHE A 258 9.62 1.49 -2.06
C PHE A 258 8.50 1.78 -1.08
N HIS A 259 7.29 2.10 -1.55
CA HIS A 259 6.16 2.32 -0.65
C HIS A 259 5.75 1.07 0.11
N ALA A 260 5.84 -0.11 -0.49
CA ALA A 260 5.63 -1.37 0.21
C ALA A 260 6.66 -1.58 1.34
N LEU A 261 7.95 -1.28 1.07
CA LEU A 261 9.00 -1.30 2.09
C LEU A 261 8.77 -0.27 3.21
N VAL A 262 8.39 0.95 2.87
CA VAL A 262 8.10 2.01 3.86
C VAL A 262 6.99 1.56 4.80
N ARG A 263 5.91 0.95 4.29
CA ARG A 263 4.81 0.46 5.15
C ARG A 263 5.27 -0.67 6.07
N PHE A 264 6.07 -1.62 5.58
CA PHE A 264 6.69 -2.65 6.43
C PHE A 264 7.56 -2.01 7.53
N ASN A 265 8.43 -1.07 7.14
CA ASN A 265 9.31 -0.35 8.05
C ASN A 265 8.56 0.42 9.13
N GLN A 266 7.44 1.07 8.80
CA GLN A 266 6.65 1.81 9.79
C GLN A 266 6.00 0.89 10.82
N ILE A 267 5.56 -0.30 10.43
CA ILE A 267 5.03 -1.29 11.38
C ILE A 267 6.16 -1.83 12.27
N LEU A 268 7.34 -2.08 11.72
CA LEU A 268 8.49 -2.52 12.51
C LEU A 268 9.02 -1.41 13.44
N LEU A 269 8.94 -0.14 13.02
CA LEU A 269 9.28 1.01 13.85
C LEU A 269 8.34 1.12 15.06
N ASP A 270 7.04 0.96 14.82
CA ASP A 270 5.99 0.89 15.85
C ASP A 270 6.28 -0.26 16.84
N PHE A 271 6.61 -1.44 16.32
CA PHE A 271 7.03 -2.59 17.13
C PHE A 271 8.26 -2.29 18.00
N ASN A 272 9.30 -1.68 17.43
CA ASN A 272 10.52 -1.33 18.17
C ASN A 272 10.22 -0.39 19.35
N ARG A 273 9.30 0.57 19.16
CA ARG A 273 8.89 1.52 20.20
C ARG A 273 8.06 0.87 21.29
N ASP A 274 7.13 0.00 20.92
CA ASP A 274 6.33 -0.74 21.90
C ASP A 274 7.19 -1.68 22.74
N ILE A 275 8.10 -2.43 22.11
CA ILE A 275 9.05 -3.29 22.83
C ILE A 275 9.97 -2.47 23.74
N TRP A 276 10.47 -1.32 23.28
CA TRP A 276 11.23 -0.40 24.12
C TRP A 276 10.40 0.01 25.36
N GLY A 277 9.13 0.33 25.16
CA GLY A 277 8.19 0.68 26.23
C GLY A 277 8.00 -0.47 27.21
N TYR A 278 7.76 -1.69 26.72
CA TYR A 278 7.61 -2.88 27.55
C TYR A 278 8.89 -3.21 28.34
N ILE A 279 10.08 -2.99 27.78
CA ILE A 279 11.35 -3.13 28.51
C ILE A 279 11.45 -2.05 29.60
N ALA A 280 11.06 -0.80 29.30
CA ALA A 280 11.14 0.31 30.24
C ALA A 280 10.26 0.11 31.49
N ILE A 281 9.14 -0.58 31.35
CA ILE A 281 8.23 -0.94 32.47
C ILE A 281 8.46 -2.36 33.02
N ASP A 282 9.59 -2.99 32.70
CA ASP A 282 10.00 -4.31 33.20
C ASP A 282 9.04 -5.45 32.82
N TYR A 283 8.27 -5.32 31.72
CA TYR A 283 7.51 -6.44 31.15
C TYR A 283 8.44 -7.41 30.41
N PHE A 284 9.50 -6.89 29.79
CA PHE A 284 10.57 -7.70 29.25
C PHE A 284 11.89 -7.39 29.94
N LYS A 285 12.63 -8.46 30.26
CA LYS A 285 14.06 -8.43 30.55
C LYS A 285 14.85 -8.76 29.29
N GLN A 286 16.14 -8.49 29.35
CA GLN A 286 17.07 -8.78 28.27
C GLN A 286 18.14 -9.77 28.74
N LYS A 287 18.35 -10.83 27.95
CA LYS A 287 19.45 -11.79 28.15
C LYS A 287 20.79 -11.06 28.18
N LYS A 288 21.57 -11.32 29.21
CA LYS A 288 22.95 -10.83 29.29
C LYS A 288 23.86 -11.75 28.49
N VAL A 289 24.66 -11.16 27.61
CA VAL A 289 25.80 -11.85 26.99
C VAL A 289 27.02 -11.58 27.87
N GLU A 290 27.72 -12.64 28.28
CA GLU A 290 28.91 -12.52 29.11
C GLU A 290 29.98 -11.66 28.39
N GLY A 291 30.46 -10.61 29.06
CA GLY A 291 31.44 -9.67 28.50
C GLY A 291 30.87 -8.41 27.81
N GLU A 292 29.55 -8.30 27.58
CA GLU A 292 28.95 -7.05 27.05
C GLU A 292 28.81 -5.98 28.16
N THR A 293 29.39 -4.80 27.94
CA THR A 293 29.25 -3.65 28.85
C THR A 293 28.02 -2.82 28.48
N GLY A 294 26.96 -2.87 29.30
CA GLY A 294 25.71 -2.15 29.03
C GLY A 294 25.76 -0.63 29.29
N SER A 295 26.70 -0.14 30.09
CA SER A 295 26.97 1.29 30.31
C SER A 295 28.40 1.50 30.80
N SER A 296 29.05 2.59 30.36
CA SER A 296 30.40 2.96 30.80
C SER A 296 30.49 3.37 32.27
N THR A 297 29.37 3.71 32.92
CA THR A 297 29.33 4.21 34.30
C THR A 297 28.38 3.45 35.22
N MET A 298 27.40 2.72 34.69
CA MET A 298 26.38 2.00 35.47
C MET A 298 26.44 0.48 35.20
N PRO A 299 27.18 -0.30 36.03
CA PRO A 299 27.42 -1.73 35.79
C PRO A 299 26.18 -2.63 35.74
N HIS A 300 25.05 -2.16 36.28
CA HIS A 300 23.79 -2.91 36.31
C HIS A 300 22.88 -2.63 35.11
N LYS A 301 23.18 -1.63 34.27
CA LYS A 301 22.28 -1.16 33.21
C LYS A 301 22.32 -2.10 31.99
N VAL A 302 21.14 -2.55 31.55
CA VAL A 302 20.95 -3.31 30.31
C VAL A 302 19.98 -2.52 29.43
N ASN A 303 20.44 -2.06 28.27
CA ASN A 303 19.70 -1.14 27.39
C ASN A 303 19.18 -1.88 26.14
N PRO A 304 17.99 -1.54 25.63
CA PRO A 304 17.41 -2.10 24.41
C PRO A 304 18.07 -1.59 23.11
N ILE A 305 19.41 -1.57 23.06
CA ILE A 305 20.19 -0.91 21.99
C ILE A 305 19.94 -1.49 20.60
N ASP A 306 19.57 -2.76 20.53
CA ASP A 306 19.31 -3.44 19.25
C ASP A 306 18.00 -2.89 18.63
N PHE A 307 16.96 -2.62 19.44
CA PHE A 307 15.72 -1.98 18.98
C PHE A 307 15.91 -0.49 18.66
N GLU A 308 16.70 0.23 19.47
CA GLU A 308 17.03 1.64 19.23
C GLU A 308 17.85 1.81 17.93
N ASN A 309 18.78 0.88 17.65
CA ASN A 309 19.53 0.85 16.40
C ASN A 309 18.63 0.55 15.20
N SER A 310 17.68 -0.37 15.37
CA SER A 310 16.69 -0.67 14.34
C SER A 310 15.83 0.55 14.03
N GLU A 311 15.24 1.19 15.04
CA GLU A 311 14.44 2.41 14.91
C GLU A 311 15.19 3.52 14.13
N GLY A 312 16.44 3.83 14.51
CA GLY A 312 17.21 4.86 13.84
C GLY A 312 17.46 4.56 12.35
N ASN A 313 17.77 3.31 12.01
CA ASN A 313 18.00 2.91 10.63
C ASN A 313 16.71 2.87 9.80
N LEU A 314 15.56 2.50 10.38
CA LEU A 314 14.27 2.54 9.69
C LEU A 314 13.89 3.97 9.29
N GLY A 315 14.15 4.95 10.17
CA GLY A 315 13.92 6.36 9.85
C GLY A 315 14.74 6.85 8.66
N ILE A 316 16.03 6.49 8.60
CA ILE A 316 16.91 6.85 7.47
C ILE A 316 16.49 6.12 6.20
N ALA A 317 16.20 4.81 6.30
CA ALA A 317 15.73 4.02 5.17
C ALA A 317 14.47 4.65 4.55
N ASN A 318 13.47 4.97 5.36
CA ASN A 318 12.21 5.56 4.87
C ASN A 318 12.43 6.92 4.22
N ALA A 319 13.27 7.79 4.79
CA ALA A 319 13.57 9.09 4.18
C ALA A 319 14.18 8.95 2.77
N LEU A 320 15.05 7.96 2.56
CA LEU A 320 15.64 7.67 1.25
C LEU A 320 14.64 7.02 0.30
N LEU A 321 13.87 6.05 0.77
CA LEU A 321 12.85 5.34 -0.01
C LEU A 321 11.76 6.31 -0.51
N GLU A 322 11.26 7.19 0.36
CA GLU A 322 10.28 8.23 0.00
C GLU A 322 10.87 9.22 -1.00
N HIS A 323 12.11 9.68 -0.78
CA HIS A 323 12.76 10.55 -1.76
C HIS A 323 12.90 9.90 -3.14
N LEU A 324 13.32 8.63 -3.19
CA LEU A 324 13.47 7.90 -4.46
C LEU A 324 12.11 7.67 -5.13
N ALA A 325 11.10 7.29 -4.36
CA ALA A 325 9.74 7.11 -4.87
C ALA A 325 9.18 8.40 -5.49
N ASP A 326 9.40 9.56 -4.86
CA ASP A 326 8.91 10.84 -5.40
C ASP A 326 9.76 11.34 -6.57
N LYS A 327 11.10 11.22 -6.48
CA LYS A 327 12.03 11.84 -7.43
C LYS A 327 12.16 11.08 -8.75
N LEU A 328 12.02 9.75 -8.74
CA LEU A 328 12.26 8.94 -9.93
C LEU A 328 11.11 9.02 -10.95
N LEU A 329 9.87 9.23 -10.48
CA LEU A 329 8.67 9.36 -11.32
C LEU A 329 8.69 10.55 -12.28
N VAL A 330 9.57 11.52 -12.05
CA VAL A 330 9.59 12.78 -12.80
C VAL A 330 10.90 12.90 -13.58
N SER A 331 10.77 12.90 -14.92
CA SER A 331 11.86 13.09 -15.87
C SER A 331 11.42 14.02 -16.99
N ARG A 332 12.23 15.02 -17.34
CA ARG A 332 11.87 16.01 -18.37
C ARG A 332 11.84 15.39 -19.77
N TRP A 333 10.75 15.61 -20.51
CA TRP A 333 10.56 15.10 -21.88
C TRP A 333 10.82 13.58 -21.98
N GLN A 334 11.54 13.12 -23.01
CA GLN A 334 11.86 11.70 -23.18
C GLN A 334 12.90 11.17 -22.17
N ARG A 335 13.63 12.06 -21.48
CA ARG A 335 14.25 11.91 -20.16
C ARG A 335 15.21 13.07 -19.87
N ASP A 336 15.52 13.27 -18.59
CA ASP A 336 16.79 13.84 -18.14
C ASP A 336 17.61 12.79 -17.36
N LEU A 337 18.87 13.10 -17.02
CA LEU A 337 19.82 12.13 -16.42
C LEU A 337 19.92 12.23 -14.89
N SER A 338 19.02 12.96 -14.22
CA SER A 338 19.05 13.13 -12.77
C SER A 338 18.73 11.85 -11.99
N ASP A 339 18.01 10.92 -12.62
CA ASP A 339 17.68 9.59 -12.10
C ASP A 339 18.92 8.69 -11.99
N SER A 340 19.86 8.76 -12.94
CA SER A 340 21.04 7.89 -12.97
C SER A 340 21.87 7.93 -11.68
N THR A 341 22.11 9.13 -11.13
CA THR A 341 22.82 9.24 -9.84
C THR A 341 21.94 8.89 -8.64
N ALA A 342 20.62 9.08 -8.74
CA ALA A 342 19.69 8.71 -7.68
C ALA A 342 19.58 7.17 -7.55
N LEU A 343 19.48 6.45 -8.67
CA LEU A 343 19.42 4.98 -8.73
C LEU A 343 20.67 4.29 -8.18
N ARG A 344 21.81 4.98 -8.10
CA ARG A 344 23.00 4.46 -7.38
C ARG A 344 22.80 4.36 -5.87
N ASN A 345 21.72 4.93 -5.33
CA ASN A 345 21.37 4.90 -3.90
C ASN A 345 20.31 3.86 -3.55
N LEU A 346 19.86 3.02 -4.50
CA LEU A 346 18.95 1.89 -4.22
C LEU A 346 19.53 0.98 -3.12
N GLY A 347 20.81 0.64 -3.24
CA GLY A 347 21.53 -0.17 -2.25
C GLY A 347 21.69 0.51 -0.90
N VAL A 348 21.78 1.85 -0.85
CA VAL A 348 21.89 2.61 0.40
C VAL A 348 20.59 2.51 1.21
N ALA A 349 19.45 2.71 0.55
CA ALA A 349 18.14 2.56 1.17
C ALA A 349 17.90 1.10 1.64
N GLY A 350 18.22 0.12 0.78
CA GLY A 350 18.14 -1.30 1.12
C GLY A 350 19.06 -1.69 2.29
N ALA A 351 20.27 -1.14 2.34
CA ALA A 351 21.24 -1.44 3.40
C ALA A 351 20.77 -0.99 4.79
N HIS A 352 20.15 0.19 4.90
CA HIS A 352 19.55 0.64 6.15
C HIS A 352 18.39 -0.28 6.58
N CYS A 353 17.58 -0.78 5.64
CA CYS A 353 16.57 -1.79 5.94
C CYS A 353 17.21 -3.08 6.49
N VAL A 354 18.24 -3.61 5.83
CA VAL A 354 18.95 -4.83 6.25
C VAL A 354 19.52 -4.70 7.67
N ILE A 355 20.19 -3.58 7.97
CA ILE A 355 20.73 -3.31 9.31
C ILE A 355 19.60 -3.26 10.33
N ALA A 356 18.51 -2.55 10.02
CA ALA A 356 17.37 -2.44 10.91
C ALA A 356 16.74 -3.80 11.22
N TYR A 357 16.54 -4.64 10.20
CA TYR A 357 15.89 -5.94 10.36
C TYR A 357 16.77 -6.90 11.16
N ARG A 358 18.08 -6.92 10.89
CA ARG A 358 19.04 -7.72 11.67
C ARG A 358 19.12 -7.27 13.12
N SER A 359 19.13 -5.96 13.37
CA SER A 359 19.10 -5.41 14.72
C SER A 359 17.80 -5.76 15.46
N ALA A 360 16.64 -5.67 14.79
CA ALA A 360 15.35 -6.09 15.36
C ALA A 360 15.36 -7.60 15.71
N LEU A 361 15.79 -8.46 14.79
CA LEU A 361 15.91 -9.91 15.03
C LEU A 361 16.83 -10.24 16.21
N LYS A 362 17.97 -9.55 16.30
CA LYS A 362 18.90 -9.70 17.43
C LYS A 362 18.26 -9.27 18.74
N GLY A 363 17.54 -8.14 18.74
CA GLY A 363 16.78 -7.68 19.91
C GLY A 363 15.71 -8.68 20.34
N ILE A 364 14.91 -9.18 19.39
CA ILE A 364 13.87 -10.19 19.63
C ILE A 364 14.46 -11.44 20.30
N GLY A 365 15.61 -11.93 19.81
CA GLY A 365 16.28 -13.11 20.39
C GLY A 365 16.75 -12.93 21.84
N LYS A 366 16.87 -11.69 22.32
CA LYS A 366 17.29 -11.34 23.69
C LYS A 366 16.11 -11.14 24.66
N LEU A 367 14.87 -11.08 24.19
CA LEU A 367 13.71 -10.83 25.04
C LEU A 367 13.43 -12.00 25.98
N GLU A 368 13.17 -11.70 27.26
CA GLU A 368 12.68 -12.63 28.27
C GLU A 368 11.47 -12.01 28.97
N LEU A 369 10.31 -12.64 28.85
CA LEU A 369 9.09 -12.13 29.44
C LEU A 369 9.16 -12.20 30.98
N ASN A 370 8.76 -11.12 31.64
CA ASN A 370 8.72 -11.03 33.10
C ASN A 370 7.29 -11.14 33.59
N GLU A 371 6.75 -12.37 33.57
CA GLU A 371 5.36 -12.65 33.96
C GLU A 371 5.00 -12.13 35.36
N ALA A 372 5.97 -12.15 36.29
CA ALA A 372 5.78 -11.59 37.63
C ALA A 372 5.52 -10.08 37.63
N SER A 373 6.11 -9.33 36.68
CA SER A 373 5.83 -7.90 36.52
C SER A 373 4.43 -7.67 35.94
N LEU A 374 4.06 -8.42 34.90
CA LEU A 374 2.72 -8.34 34.29
C LEU A 374 1.62 -8.66 35.32
N ALA A 375 1.81 -9.74 36.10
CA ALA A 375 0.87 -10.14 37.15
C ALA A 375 0.71 -9.08 38.24
N ARG A 376 1.81 -8.44 38.68
CA ARG A 376 1.74 -7.33 39.64
C ARG A 376 1.00 -6.12 39.10
N ASP A 377 1.17 -5.79 37.83
CA ASP A 377 0.50 -4.64 37.23
C ASP A 377 -1.01 -4.88 37.13
N LEU A 378 -1.42 -6.10 36.74
CA LEU A 378 -2.82 -6.53 36.73
C LEU A 378 -3.45 -6.52 38.14
N ASP A 379 -2.72 -6.99 39.17
CA ASP A 379 -3.22 -6.98 40.56
C ASP A 379 -3.40 -5.56 41.12
N ASN A 380 -2.73 -4.56 40.53
CA ASN A 380 -2.93 -3.15 40.89
C ASN A 380 -4.00 -2.44 40.06
N GLY A 381 -4.53 -3.08 38.99
CA GLY A 381 -5.43 -2.47 38.03
C GLY A 381 -6.87 -3.00 38.09
N TRP A 382 -7.44 -3.19 39.28
CA TRP A 382 -8.80 -3.75 39.42
C TRP A 382 -9.88 -2.87 38.77
N GLU A 383 -9.64 -1.57 38.62
CA GLU A 383 -10.58 -0.60 38.04
C GLU A 383 -11.01 -0.96 36.62
N VAL A 384 -10.22 -1.75 35.89
CA VAL A 384 -10.53 -2.20 34.52
C VAL A 384 -11.78 -3.08 34.47
N LEU A 385 -12.12 -3.77 35.57
CA LEU A 385 -13.32 -4.60 35.64
C LEU A 385 -14.61 -3.77 35.67
N ALA A 386 -14.52 -2.46 35.89
CA ALA A 386 -15.68 -1.57 35.87
C ALA A 386 -16.43 -1.63 34.52
N GLU A 387 -15.71 -1.79 33.42
CA GLU A 387 -16.30 -1.95 32.09
C GLU A 387 -17.16 -3.23 32.00
N ALA A 388 -16.66 -4.35 32.51
CA ALA A 388 -17.37 -5.63 32.52
C ALA A 388 -18.67 -5.53 33.33
N VAL A 389 -18.59 -4.98 34.55
CA VAL A 389 -19.75 -4.82 35.44
C VAL A 389 -20.79 -3.92 34.79
N GLN A 390 -20.38 -2.76 34.27
CA GLN A 390 -21.29 -1.84 33.57
C GLN A 390 -21.99 -2.53 32.40
N THR A 391 -21.27 -3.34 31.63
CA THR A 391 -21.81 -4.04 30.45
C THR A 391 -22.85 -5.08 30.84
N VAL A 392 -22.60 -5.88 31.89
CA VAL A 392 -23.56 -6.84 32.42
C VAL A 392 -24.79 -6.13 33.05
N MET A 393 -24.59 -5.00 33.73
CA MET A 393 -25.70 -4.17 34.21
C MET A 393 -26.58 -3.67 33.05
N ARG A 394 -25.99 -3.25 31.93
CA ARG A 394 -26.73 -2.85 30.71
C ARG A 394 -27.51 -4.04 30.13
N GLN A 395 -26.90 -5.22 30.07
CA GLN A 395 -27.57 -6.44 29.60
C GLN A 395 -28.85 -6.75 30.40
N HIS A 396 -28.87 -6.44 31.70
CA HIS A 396 -30.02 -6.64 32.57
C HIS A 396 -30.92 -5.40 32.73
N GLY A 397 -30.76 -4.37 31.89
CA GLY A 397 -31.63 -3.20 31.88
C GLY A 397 -31.51 -2.30 33.11
N VAL A 398 -30.41 -2.39 33.87
CA VAL A 398 -30.15 -1.48 34.99
C VAL A 398 -29.93 -0.06 34.45
N LYS A 399 -30.65 0.92 35.00
CA LYS A 399 -30.55 2.33 34.61
C LYS A 399 -29.24 2.93 35.10
N GLU A 400 -28.62 3.79 34.30
CA GLU A 400 -27.44 4.59 34.66
C GLU A 400 -26.24 3.79 35.25
N PRO A 401 -25.84 2.65 34.65
CA PRO A 401 -24.84 1.76 35.25
C PRO A 401 -23.46 2.40 35.37
N TYR A 402 -23.08 3.25 34.41
CA TYR A 402 -21.82 3.99 34.44
C TYR A 402 -21.74 4.96 35.63
N GLU A 403 -22.80 5.73 35.88
CA GLU A 403 -22.83 6.70 36.97
C GLU A 403 -22.90 6.01 38.34
N GLN A 404 -23.60 4.86 38.42
CA GLN A 404 -23.61 4.04 39.63
C GLN A 404 -22.21 3.50 39.97
N LEU A 405 -21.47 2.98 38.98
CA LEU A 405 -20.09 2.55 39.22
C LEU A 405 -19.17 3.72 39.56
N LYS A 406 -19.26 4.82 38.82
CA LYS A 406 -18.44 6.01 39.07
C LYS A 406 -18.69 6.60 40.45
N ALA A 407 -19.92 6.57 40.95
CA ALA A 407 -20.24 6.96 42.32
C ALA A 407 -19.65 5.99 43.35
N ALA A 408 -19.74 4.68 43.08
CA ALA A 408 -19.22 3.62 43.95
C ALA A 408 -17.68 3.56 44.01
N THR A 409 -16.98 4.02 42.96
CA THR A 409 -15.51 4.00 42.86
C THR A 409 -14.84 5.32 43.24
N ARG A 410 -15.61 6.40 43.46
CA ARG A 410 -15.06 7.74 43.68
C ARG A 410 -14.29 7.86 45.01
N GLY A 411 -13.00 8.18 44.92
CA GLY A 411 -12.16 8.49 46.08
C GLY A 411 -11.70 7.29 46.93
N GLN A 412 -11.91 6.07 46.44
CA GLN A 412 -11.43 4.84 47.09
C GLN A 412 -10.38 4.15 46.24
N ARG A 413 -9.43 3.46 46.89
CA ARG A 413 -8.55 2.53 46.20
C ARG A 413 -9.40 1.35 45.75
N PHE A 414 -9.45 1.11 44.45
CA PHE A 414 -10.24 0.02 43.88
C PHE A 414 -9.38 -1.24 43.90
N ASP A 415 -9.59 -2.08 44.91
CA ASP A 415 -8.95 -3.39 45.05
C ASP A 415 -9.99 -4.51 44.98
N GLY A 416 -9.56 -5.78 45.01
CA GLY A 416 -10.48 -6.91 44.91
C GLY A 416 -11.51 -6.99 46.03
N ALA A 417 -11.22 -6.46 47.23
CA ALA A 417 -12.18 -6.41 48.33
C ALA A 417 -13.23 -5.30 48.11
N ALA A 418 -12.81 -4.13 47.61
CA ALA A 418 -13.70 -3.06 47.20
C ALA A 418 -14.62 -3.50 46.05
N PHE A 419 -14.06 -4.16 45.04
CA PHE A 419 -14.81 -4.71 43.90
C PHE A 419 -15.95 -5.64 44.35
N LYS A 420 -15.65 -6.61 45.21
CA LYS A 420 -16.64 -7.57 45.73
C LYS A 420 -17.74 -6.91 46.57
N ARG A 421 -17.40 -5.88 47.36
CA ARG A 421 -18.40 -5.11 48.12
C ARG A 421 -19.35 -4.36 47.19
N ILE A 422 -18.82 -3.68 46.18
CA ILE A 422 -19.62 -2.94 45.20
C ILE A 422 -20.56 -3.89 44.45
N LEU A 423 -20.09 -5.07 44.05
CA LEU A 423 -20.94 -6.09 43.42
C LEU A 423 -22.07 -6.58 44.33
N ALA A 424 -21.83 -6.75 45.63
CA ALA A 424 -22.86 -7.19 46.58
C ALA A 424 -23.99 -6.16 46.76
N ASP A 425 -23.67 -4.86 46.64
CA ASP A 425 -24.65 -3.78 46.71
C ASP A 425 -25.49 -3.65 45.42
N LEU A 426 -25.00 -4.20 44.30
CA LEU A 426 -25.70 -4.21 43.02
C LEU A 426 -26.76 -5.32 42.97
N LYS A 427 -28.02 -4.91 42.73
CA LYS A 427 -29.15 -5.84 42.55
C LYS A 427 -29.13 -6.48 41.16
N LEU A 428 -28.19 -7.39 40.94
CA LEU A 428 -28.07 -8.18 39.71
C LEU A 428 -28.69 -9.57 39.88
N PRO A 429 -29.14 -10.23 38.79
CA PRO A 429 -29.53 -11.63 38.83
C PRO A 429 -28.41 -12.51 39.37
N GLU A 430 -28.75 -13.55 40.12
CA GLU A 430 -27.77 -14.38 40.83
C GLU A 430 -26.72 -14.99 39.91
N ALA A 431 -27.10 -15.41 38.70
CA ALA A 431 -26.18 -15.93 37.69
C ALA A 431 -25.14 -14.87 37.25
N ALA A 432 -25.58 -13.64 36.99
CA ALA A 432 -24.71 -12.53 36.60
C ALA A 432 -23.79 -12.09 37.75
N HIS A 433 -24.33 -12.04 38.98
CA HIS A 433 -23.55 -11.75 40.17
C HIS A 433 -22.45 -12.81 40.39
N ARG A 434 -22.78 -14.11 40.29
CA ARG A 434 -21.79 -15.19 40.40
C ARG A 434 -20.68 -15.08 39.36
N GLN A 435 -21.03 -14.75 38.12
CA GLN A 435 -20.05 -14.56 37.04
C GLN A 435 -19.10 -13.38 37.33
N LEU A 436 -19.62 -12.22 37.73
CA LEU A 436 -18.82 -11.03 37.98
C LEU A 436 -17.94 -11.15 39.24
N VAL A 437 -18.41 -11.80 40.30
CA VAL A 437 -17.63 -11.99 41.54
C VAL A 437 -16.42 -12.90 41.33
N ALA A 438 -16.51 -13.83 40.38
CA ALA A 438 -15.41 -14.72 40.03
C ALA A 438 -14.36 -14.06 39.12
N LEU A 439 -14.69 -12.92 38.49
CA LEU A 439 -13.81 -12.27 37.52
C LEU A 439 -12.66 -11.53 38.22
N THR A 440 -11.45 -11.73 37.71
CA THR A 440 -10.24 -10.98 38.11
C THR A 440 -9.62 -10.29 36.89
N PRO A 441 -8.75 -9.27 37.06
CA PRO A 441 -8.11 -8.64 35.91
C PRO A 441 -7.37 -9.61 34.98
N PRO A 442 -6.60 -10.61 35.47
CA PRO A 442 -6.02 -11.65 34.61
C PRO A 442 -7.03 -12.48 33.80
N ASP A 443 -8.25 -12.68 34.32
CA ASP A 443 -9.31 -13.44 33.64
C ASP A 443 -10.10 -12.58 32.64
N TYR A 444 -10.02 -11.25 32.73
CA TYR A 444 -10.74 -10.31 31.87
C TYR A 444 -9.97 -9.96 30.60
N THR A 445 -9.53 -11.00 29.87
CA THR A 445 -8.75 -10.87 28.62
C THR A 445 -9.56 -11.16 27.35
N GLY A 446 -10.86 -11.44 27.49
CA GLY A 446 -11.76 -11.72 26.38
C GLY A 446 -11.26 -12.88 25.49
N PHE A 447 -11.19 -12.64 24.17
CA PHE A 447 -10.72 -13.63 23.20
C PHE A 447 -9.21 -13.55 22.90
N ALA A 448 -8.43 -12.79 23.68
CA ALA A 448 -7.03 -12.49 23.37
C ALA A 448 -6.19 -13.77 23.13
N ALA A 449 -6.28 -14.77 24.01
CA ALA A 449 -5.54 -16.02 23.88
C ALA A 449 -5.97 -16.86 22.67
N GLN A 450 -7.24 -16.81 22.27
CA GLN A 450 -7.72 -17.49 21.07
C GLN A 450 -7.18 -16.79 19.82
N LEU A 451 -7.31 -15.46 19.76
CA LEU A 451 -6.84 -14.64 18.64
C LEU A 451 -5.31 -14.70 18.45
N ALA A 452 -4.54 -14.83 19.54
CA ALA A 452 -3.10 -15.02 19.46
C ALA A 452 -2.69 -16.36 18.83
N ARG A 453 -3.53 -17.40 18.97
CA ARG A 453 -3.30 -18.74 18.41
C ARG A 453 -3.83 -18.89 16.99
N SER A 454 -4.92 -18.20 16.65
CA SER A 454 -5.54 -18.28 15.33
C SER A 454 -4.72 -17.61 14.21
N LEU A 455 -3.54 -17.08 14.52
CA LEU A 455 -2.62 -16.51 13.53
C LEU A 455 -2.10 -17.56 12.51
N ASP A 456 -2.11 -18.83 12.91
CA ASP A 456 -1.66 -19.98 12.10
C ASP A 456 -2.82 -20.84 11.57
N GLU A 457 -4.04 -20.57 12.02
CA GLU A 457 -5.18 -21.04 11.24
C GLU A 457 -5.07 -20.27 9.92
N PRO A 458 -4.87 -20.96 8.78
CA PRO A 458 -4.93 -20.27 7.50
C PRO A 458 -6.19 -19.45 7.57
N ASP A 459 -6.05 -18.15 7.27
CA ASP A 459 -7.23 -17.31 7.14
C ASP A 459 -8.17 -18.13 6.27
N SER A 460 -9.30 -18.52 6.86
CA SER A 460 -10.28 -19.27 6.10
C SER A 460 -10.77 -18.43 4.91
N GLY A 461 -10.29 -17.20 4.69
CA GLY A 461 -9.95 -16.79 3.33
C GLY A 461 -8.67 -15.96 3.17
N SER A 462 -7.56 -16.61 2.76
CA SER A 462 -6.53 -16.14 1.79
C SER A 462 -5.22 -16.92 2.04
N ASP A 463 -4.81 -17.92 1.25
CA ASP A 463 -4.09 -17.88 -0.07
C ASP A 463 -3.64 -19.34 -0.40
N PRO A 464 -3.17 -19.80 -1.60
CA PRO A 464 -3.16 -19.25 -2.95
C PRO A 464 -4.06 -20.09 -3.91
N MET A 465 -5.08 -19.46 -4.49
CA MET A 465 -5.97 -20.10 -5.47
C MET A 465 -5.68 -19.49 -6.84
N SER A 466 -5.50 -20.30 -7.89
CA SER A 466 -5.44 -19.78 -9.26
C SER A 466 -6.84 -19.75 -9.86
N ILE A 467 -7.19 -18.61 -10.48
CA ILE A 467 -8.35 -18.50 -11.37
C ILE A 467 -7.82 -18.49 -12.79
N GLU A 468 -8.24 -19.47 -13.59
CA GLU A 468 -7.93 -19.54 -15.01
C GLU A 468 -9.14 -19.08 -15.82
N SER A 469 -8.89 -18.25 -16.84
CA SER A 469 -9.85 -17.94 -17.91
C SER A 469 -9.53 -18.83 -19.11
N PRO A 470 -10.17 -20.01 -19.28
CA PRO A 470 -9.93 -20.85 -20.45
C PRO A 470 -10.27 -20.13 -21.76
N PRO A 471 -9.53 -20.38 -22.85
CA PRO A 471 -9.85 -19.83 -24.16
C PRO A 471 -11.22 -20.33 -24.63
N PRO A 472 -11.96 -19.53 -25.44
CA PRO A 472 -13.21 -19.95 -26.04
C PRO A 472 -12.91 -21.09 -27.01
N THR A 473 -13.32 -22.30 -26.63
CA THR A 473 -13.20 -23.58 -27.34
C THR A 473 -11.82 -24.27 -27.33
N GLY A 474 -11.78 -25.51 -26.80
CA GLY A 474 -10.76 -26.52 -27.15
C GLY A 474 -9.78 -27.04 -26.09
N SER A 475 -9.84 -26.60 -24.82
CA SER A 475 -8.84 -26.97 -23.78
C SER A 475 -9.34 -28.03 -22.77
N ARG A 476 -8.39 -28.69 -22.08
CA ARG A 476 -8.59 -29.69 -20.99
C ARG A 476 -9.49 -29.21 -19.82
N THR A 477 -9.91 -27.95 -19.84
CA THR A 477 -10.73 -27.23 -18.85
C THR A 477 -12.24 -27.50 -18.94
N ALA A 478 -12.79 -27.79 -20.13
CA ALA A 478 -14.24 -28.00 -20.29
C ALA A 478 -14.78 -29.20 -19.46
N PRO A 479 -14.10 -30.36 -19.40
CA PRO A 479 -14.53 -31.47 -18.55
C PRO A 479 -14.49 -31.15 -17.05
N ALA A 480 -13.55 -30.30 -16.61
CA ALA A 480 -13.37 -29.97 -15.19
C ALA A 480 -14.47 -29.06 -14.66
N MET A 481 -14.85 -28.03 -15.43
CA MET A 481 -16.02 -27.20 -15.16
C MET A 481 -17.30 -28.05 -15.09
N ARG A 482 -17.49 -28.95 -16.05
CA ARG A 482 -18.68 -29.81 -16.10
C ARG A 482 -18.83 -30.64 -14.83
N ARG A 483 -17.75 -31.23 -14.32
CA ARG A 483 -17.78 -32.00 -13.06
C ARG A 483 -18.24 -31.18 -11.86
N VAL A 484 -17.74 -29.94 -11.72
CA VAL A 484 -18.14 -29.04 -10.62
C VAL A 484 -19.63 -28.71 -10.72
N ARG A 485 -20.13 -28.40 -11.93
CA ARG A 485 -21.53 -28.06 -12.19
C ARG A 485 -22.47 -29.24 -12.01
N GLU A 486 -22.11 -30.43 -12.50
CA GLU A 486 -22.92 -31.65 -12.30
C GLU A 486 -23.08 -31.96 -10.81
N ARG A 487 -22.00 -31.85 -10.02
CA ARG A 487 -22.05 -32.12 -8.59
C ARG A 487 -22.88 -31.11 -7.80
N VAL A 488 -22.78 -29.82 -8.16
CA VAL A 488 -23.47 -28.74 -7.42
C VAL A 488 -24.91 -28.55 -7.88
N PHE A 489 -25.17 -28.50 -9.19
CA PHE A 489 -26.51 -28.21 -9.70
C PHE A 489 -27.36 -29.46 -9.86
N ILE A 490 -26.83 -30.54 -10.46
CA ILE A 490 -27.62 -31.75 -10.74
C ILE A 490 -27.71 -32.66 -9.51
N GLU A 491 -26.58 -33.04 -8.91
CA GLU A 491 -26.56 -33.99 -7.80
C GLU A 491 -27.05 -33.37 -6.48
N GLU A 492 -26.59 -32.16 -6.15
CA GLU A 492 -26.91 -31.52 -4.87
C GLU A 492 -28.22 -30.72 -4.90
N GLN A 493 -28.44 -29.91 -5.94
CA GLN A 493 -29.61 -29.01 -6.02
C GLN A 493 -30.79 -29.60 -6.80
N GLY A 494 -30.62 -30.76 -7.44
CA GLY A 494 -31.69 -31.47 -8.15
C GLY A 494 -32.13 -30.80 -9.46
N VAL A 495 -31.30 -29.93 -10.05
CA VAL A 495 -31.54 -29.32 -11.37
C VAL A 495 -31.49 -30.40 -12.44
N THR A 496 -32.43 -30.42 -13.39
CA THR A 496 -32.41 -31.42 -14.46
C THR A 496 -31.25 -31.17 -15.42
N ARG A 497 -30.79 -32.24 -16.10
CA ARG A 497 -29.71 -32.10 -17.10
C ARG A 497 -30.07 -31.12 -18.22
N GLU A 498 -31.34 -31.05 -18.60
CA GLU A 498 -31.83 -30.18 -19.66
C GLU A 498 -31.82 -28.70 -19.24
N GLU A 499 -32.06 -28.40 -17.96
CA GLU A 499 -32.02 -27.04 -17.41
C GLU A 499 -30.59 -26.53 -17.14
N GLU A 500 -29.67 -27.44 -16.83
CA GLU A 500 -28.28 -27.11 -16.55
C GLU A 500 -27.48 -26.79 -17.84
N TRP A 501 -27.71 -27.57 -18.89
CA TRP A 501 -27.03 -27.44 -20.18
C TRP A 501 -27.89 -26.64 -21.17
N ASP A 502 -28.02 -25.34 -20.90
CA ASP A 502 -28.89 -24.41 -21.63
C ASP A 502 -28.42 -24.01 -23.04
N GLY A 503 -27.29 -24.54 -23.50
CA GLY A 503 -26.75 -24.26 -24.83
C GLY A 503 -26.05 -22.91 -24.99
N LEU A 504 -25.92 -22.11 -23.92
CA LEU A 504 -25.25 -20.80 -23.96
C LEU A 504 -23.75 -20.89 -23.60
N ASP A 505 -23.26 -22.09 -23.30
CA ASP A 505 -21.89 -22.28 -22.83
C ASP A 505 -20.84 -22.01 -23.92
N ASP A 506 -21.15 -22.22 -25.20
CA ASP A 506 -20.17 -22.00 -26.27
C ASP A 506 -19.89 -20.50 -26.53
N ASP A 507 -20.86 -19.63 -26.21
CA ASP A 507 -20.80 -18.17 -26.38
C ASP A 507 -20.46 -17.42 -25.07
N ALA A 508 -20.17 -18.16 -24.00
CA ALA A 508 -19.86 -17.62 -22.68
C ALA A 508 -18.35 -17.60 -22.40
N GLN A 509 -17.90 -16.59 -21.67
CA GLN A 509 -16.57 -16.61 -21.07
C GLN A 509 -16.65 -17.36 -19.74
N HIS A 510 -15.89 -18.47 -19.62
CA HIS A 510 -15.88 -19.30 -18.42
C HIS A 510 -14.71 -18.96 -17.51
N PHE A 511 -14.91 -19.20 -16.22
CA PHE A 511 -13.89 -19.06 -15.18
C PHE A 511 -13.86 -20.33 -14.34
N ILE A 512 -12.66 -20.78 -13.98
CA ILE A 512 -12.46 -21.96 -13.13
C ILE A 512 -11.50 -21.64 -12.01
N ALA A 513 -11.89 -22.02 -10.79
CA ALA A 513 -11.05 -21.93 -9.60
C ALA A 513 -10.41 -23.28 -9.33
N ARG A 514 -9.10 -23.29 -9.06
CA ARG A 514 -8.34 -24.51 -8.73
C ARG A 514 -7.68 -24.45 -7.37
N ASP A 515 -7.62 -25.57 -6.67
CA ASP A 515 -6.81 -25.69 -5.45
C ASP A 515 -5.32 -25.86 -5.76
N ALA A 516 -4.49 -25.92 -4.72
CA ALA A 516 -3.04 -26.07 -4.82
C ALA A 516 -2.60 -27.38 -5.50
N GLN A 517 -3.49 -28.36 -5.66
CA GLN A 517 -3.25 -29.62 -6.35
C GLN A 517 -3.71 -29.56 -7.83
N GLY A 518 -4.26 -28.43 -8.27
CA GLY A 518 -4.76 -28.22 -9.63
C GLY A 518 -6.16 -28.76 -9.87
N GLU A 519 -6.86 -29.24 -8.84
CA GLU A 519 -8.23 -29.75 -8.96
C GLU A 519 -9.23 -28.61 -9.07
N ALA A 520 -10.27 -28.78 -9.90
CA ALA A 520 -11.29 -27.76 -10.08
C ALA A 520 -12.26 -27.75 -8.90
N ILE A 521 -12.31 -26.61 -8.20
CA ILE A 521 -13.07 -26.45 -6.95
C ILE A 521 -14.25 -25.47 -7.09
N GLY A 522 -14.24 -24.64 -8.13
CA GLY A 522 -15.33 -23.72 -8.43
C GLY A 522 -15.36 -23.28 -9.89
N THR A 523 -16.49 -22.75 -10.34
CA THR A 523 -16.65 -22.21 -11.69
C THR A 523 -17.71 -21.11 -11.76
N ALA A 524 -17.62 -20.29 -12.81
CA ALA A 524 -18.55 -19.23 -13.15
C ALA A 524 -18.55 -19.02 -14.67
N ARG A 525 -19.61 -18.40 -15.21
CA ARG A 525 -19.61 -17.90 -16.60
C ARG A 525 -20.13 -16.47 -16.69
N LEU A 526 -19.63 -15.73 -17.67
CA LEU A 526 -20.10 -14.40 -18.07
C LEU A 526 -20.60 -14.47 -19.52
N LEU A 527 -21.86 -14.09 -19.74
CA LEU A 527 -22.47 -13.98 -21.06
C LEU A 527 -22.21 -12.59 -21.67
N ALA A 528 -22.23 -12.51 -23.01
CA ALA A 528 -21.94 -11.28 -23.76
C ALA A 528 -22.85 -10.07 -23.39
N HIS A 529 -24.05 -10.31 -22.88
CA HIS A 529 -24.97 -9.27 -22.40
C HIS A 529 -24.81 -8.95 -20.90
N GLY A 530 -23.72 -9.36 -20.26
CA GLY A 530 -23.40 -9.00 -18.87
C GLY A 530 -24.06 -9.86 -17.80
N GLN A 531 -24.66 -11.01 -18.16
CA GLN A 531 -25.20 -11.93 -17.17
C GLN A 531 -24.10 -12.83 -16.60
N ILE A 532 -23.94 -12.80 -15.28
CA ILE A 532 -23.09 -13.74 -14.54
C ILE A 532 -23.97 -14.92 -14.11
N GLY A 533 -23.55 -16.14 -14.47
CA GLY A 533 -24.33 -17.34 -14.24
C GLY A 533 -23.47 -18.57 -13.94
N ARG A 534 -24.14 -19.69 -13.66
CA ARG A 534 -23.50 -21.00 -13.39
C ARG A 534 -22.38 -20.94 -12.35
N MET A 535 -22.52 -20.03 -11.37
CA MET A 535 -21.66 -19.89 -10.22
C MET A 535 -21.79 -21.13 -9.32
N ALA A 536 -20.77 -21.98 -9.29
CA ALA A 536 -20.76 -23.21 -8.51
C ALA A 536 -19.45 -23.35 -7.73
N VAL A 537 -19.54 -23.72 -6.46
CA VAL A 537 -18.40 -24.06 -5.61
C VAL A 537 -18.71 -25.36 -4.89
N LEU A 538 -17.78 -26.32 -4.93
CA LEU A 538 -17.92 -27.61 -4.25
C LEU A 538 -18.13 -27.40 -2.74
N ALA A 539 -19.01 -28.18 -2.12
CA ALA A 539 -19.47 -27.98 -0.74
C ALA A 539 -18.34 -27.81 0.29
N GLN A 540 -17.26 -28.59 0.15
CA GLN A 540 -16.09 -28.56 1.04
C GLN A 540 -15.23 -27.29 0.93
N TYR A 541 -15.40 -26.47 -0.12
CA TYR A 541 -14.69 -25.21 -0.34
C TYR A 541 -15.62 -23.98 -0.23
N ARG A 542 -16.83 -24.15 0.32
CA ARG A 542 -17.72 -23.01 0.58
C ARG A 542 -17.29 -22.30 1.86
N GLY A 543 -17.43 -20.98 1.88
CA GLY A 543 -16.95 -20.15 2.99
C GLY A 543 -15.45 -19.87 2.95
N THR A 544 -14.71 -20.42 1.97
CA THR A 544 -13.25 -20.23 1.87
C THR A 544 -12.81 -19.07 0.97
N GLY A 545 -13.75 -18.22 0.53
CA GLY A 545 -13.49 -17.10 -0.39
C GLY A 545 -13.53 -17.41 -1.89
N VAL A 546 -13.53 -18.69 -2.29
CA VAL A 546 -13.52 -19.14 -3.71
C VAL A 546 -14.60 -18.46 -4.55
N GLY A 547 -15.84 -18.45 -4.06
CA GLY A 547 -16.97 -17.86 -4.77
C GLY A 547 -16.84 -16.34 -4.96
N MET A 548 -16.29 -15.63 -3.97
CA MET A 548 -16.09 -14.18 -4.05
C MET A 548 -15.04 -13.84 -5.10
N GLN A 549 -13.94 -14.59 -5.14
CA GLN A 549 -12.89 -14.38 -6.13
C GLN A 549 -13.38 -14.64 -7.56
N LEU A 550 -14.14 -15.73 -7.79
CA LEU A 550 -14.78 -15.99 -9.09
C LEU A 550 -15.73 -14.85 -9.51
N LEU A 551 -16.49 -14.30 -8.56
CA LEU A 551 -17.42 -13.21 -8.81
C LEU A 551 -16.70 -11.89 -9.16
N LEU A 552 -15.66 -11.54 -8.41
CA LEU A 552 -14.84 -10.34 -8.67
C LEU A 552 -14.15 -10.44 -10.03
N HIS A 553 -13.56 -11.59 -10.35
CA HIS A 553 -12.93 -11.82 -11.65
C HIS A 553 -13.91 -11.67 -12.82
N ALA A 554 -15.16 -12.15 -12.66
CA ALA A 554 -16.21 -11.96 -13.66
C ALA A 554 -16.63 -10.48 -13.80
N ILE A 555 -16.71 -9.73 -12.69
CA ILE A 555 -17.00 -8.28 -12.71
C ILE A 555 -15.88 -7.52 -13.43
N ASP A 556 -14.62 -7.81 -13.12
CA ASP A 556 -13.47 -7.12 -13.72
C ASP A 556 -13.37 -7.42 -15.22
N THR A 557 -13.68 -8.66 -15.62
CA THR A 557 -13.76 -9.04 -17.04
C THR A 557 -14.88 -8.29 -17.78
N ALA A 558 -16.06 -8.14 -17.15
CA ALA A 558 -17.15 -7.36 -17.71
C ALA A 558 -16.81 -5.86 -17.82
N ARG A 559 -16.10 -5.32 -16.82
CA ARG A 559 -15.61 -3.93 -16.83
C ARG A 559 -14.61 -3.70 -17.95
N ALA A 560 -13.63 -4.60 -18.11
CA ALA A 560 -12.65 -4.56 -19.20
C ALA A 560 -13.29 -4.66 -20.59
N SER A 561 -14.46 -5.31 -20.68
CA SER A 561 -15.25 -5.42 -21.91
C SER A 561 -16.18 -4.22 -22.15
N GLY A 562 -16.09 -3.16 -21.34
CA GLY A 562 -16.87 -1.92 -21.51
C GLY A 562 -18.36 -2.05 -21.16
N MET A 563 -18.74 -3.07 -20.37
CA MET A 563 -20.14 -3.26 -19.97
C MET A 563 -20.58 -2.20 -18.95
N ALA A 564 -21.81 -1.71 -19.10
CA ALA A 564 -22.40 -0.70 -18.21
C ALA A 564 -23.00 -1.25 -16.93
N GLU A 565 -23.33 -2.52 -16.94
CA GLU A 565 -23.87 -3.23 -15.80
C GLU A 565 -23.62 -4.72 -15.98
N VAL A 566 -23.57 -5.42 -14.88
CA VAL A 566 -23.70 -6.87 -14.84
C VAL A 566 -24.91 -7.24 -14.00
N HIS A 567 -25.55 -8.35 -14.35
CA HIS A 567 -26.73 -8.83 -13.64
C HIS A 567 -26.66 -10.34 -13.46
N LEU A 568 -27.44 -10.85 -12.51
CA LEU A 568 -27.52 -12.28 -12.21
C LEU A 568 -28.85 -12.62 -11.54
N HIS A 569 -29.19 -13.90 -11.54
CA HIS A 569 -30.31 -14.43 -10.77
C HIS A 569 -29.75 -15.10 -9.52
N ALA A 570 -29.92 -14.45 -8.37
CA ALA A 570 -29.42 -14.98 -7.11
C ALA A 570 -30.48 -15.88 -6.47
N GLN A 571 -30.12 -17.10 -6.08
CA GLN A 571 -30.96 -17.89 -5.16
C GLN A 571 -31.19 -17.07 -3.89
N THR A 572 -32.40 -17.13 -3.31
CA THR A 572 -32.76 -16.30 -2.13
C THR A 572 -31.73 -16.41 -0.99
N GLN A 573 -31.15 -17.59 -0.79
CA GLN A 573 -30.11 -17.86 0.21
C GLN A 573 -28.74 -17.20 -0.09
N ALA A 574 -28.44 -16.91 -1.36
CA ALA A 574 -27.19 -16.32 -1.82
C ALA A 574 -27.24 -14.78 -1.94
N ILE A 575 -28.40 -14.14 -1.75
CA ILE A 575 -28.55 -12.68 -1.81
C ILE A 575 -27.54 -11.93 -0.90
N PRO A 576 -27.29 -12.33 0.37
CA PRO A 576 -26.32 -11.65 1.21
C PRO A 576 -24.88 -11.73 0.66
N PHE A 577 -24.55 -12.80 -0.07
CA PHE A 577 -23.24 -12.96 -0.69
C PHE A 577 -23.04 -11.96 -1.84
N TYR A 578 -24.03 -11.80 -2.73
CA TYR A 578 -23.95 -10.85 -3.84
C TYR A 578 -24.06 -9.38 -3.38
N ARG A 579 -24.83 -9.09 -2.33
CA ARG A 579 -24.84 -7.75 -1.72
C ARG A 579 -23.47 -7.32 -1.18
N LYS A 580 -22.69 -8.25 -0.63
CA LYS A 580 -21.31 -7.95 -0.18
C LYS A 580 -20.40 -7.54 -1.35
N ALA A 581 -20.69 -8.02 -2.56
CA ALA A 581 -20.00 -7.64 -3.79
C ALA A 581 -20.60 -6.39 -4.47
N GLY A 582 -21.59 -5.74 -3.85
CA GLY A 582 -22.19 -4.50 -4.36
C GLY A 582 -23.41 -4.67 -5.28
N PHE A 583 -23.94 -5.89 -5.45
CA PHE A 583 -25.17 -6.07 -6.22
C PHE A 583 -26.41 -5.65 -5.43
N ASP A 584 -27.32 -4.95 -6.10
CA ASP A 584 -28.63 -4.58 -5.59
C ASP A 584 -29.72 -5.52 -6.12
N PRO A 585 -30.71 -5.92 -5.29
CA PRO A 585 -31.86 -6.70 -5.75
C PRO A 585 -32.76 -5.86 -6.66
N VAL A 586 -33.28 -6.50 -7.72
CA VAL A 586 -34.17 -5.91 -8.71
C VAL A 586 -35.40 -6.81 -8.87
N GLY A 587 -36.59 -6.22 -8.72
CA GLY A 587 -37.86 -6.94 -8.91
C GLY A 587 -38.25 -7.89 -7.79
N GLU A 588 -39.32 -8.65 -8.03
CA GLU A 588 -39.86 -9.66 -7.10
C GLU A 588 -39.14 -11.00 -7.21
N GLU A 589 -39.29 -11.85 -6.19
CA GLU A 589 -38.79 -13.23 -6.23
C GLU A 589 -39.54 -14.07 -7.26
N PHE A 590 -38.83 -14.92 -8.00
CA PHE A 590 -39.39 -15.82 -9.01
C PHE A 590 -38.81 -17.25 -8.89
N MET A 591 -39.42 -18.20 -9.60
CA MET A 591 -38.97 -19.59 -9.65
C MET A 591 -38.16 -19.83 -10.93
N GLU A 592 -36.98 -20.42 -10.78
CA GLU A 592 -36.11 -20.84 -11.88
C GLU A 592 -35.49 -22.19 -11.53
N ALA A 593 -35.62 -23.18 -12.42
CA ALA A 593 -35.20 -24.57 -12.20
C ALA A 593 -35.67 -25.17 -10.85
N GLY A 594 -36.89 -24.84 -10.43
CA GLY A 594 -37.46 -25.32 -9.15
C GLY A 594 -36.93 -24.62 -7.89
N ILE A 595 -36.08 -23.59 -8.01
CA ILE A 595 -35.48 -22.86 -6.89
C ILE A 595 -35.95 -21.39 -6.90
N ARG A 596 -36.15 -20.81 -5.72
CA ARG A 596 -36.48 -19.39 -5.56
C ARG A 596 -35.27 -18.51 -5.81
N HIS A 597 -35.44 -17.55 -6.72
CA HIS A 597 -34.42 -16.59 -7.12
C HIS A 597 -34.95 -15.16 -7.05
N GLN A 598 -34.03 -14.20 -6.98
CA GLN A 598 -34.29 -12.78 -7.20
C GLN A 598 -33.24 -12.22 -8.15
N ALA A 599 -33.65 -11.41 -9.12
CA ALA A 599 -32.70 -10.75 -10.00
C ALA A 599 -31.87 -9.74 -9.19
N MET A 600 -30.59 -9.65 -9.49
CA MET A 600 -29.68 -8.70 -8.86
C MET A 600 -28.83 -8.02 -9.93
N ARG A 601 -28.51 -6.75 -9.71
CA ARG A 601 -27.76 -5.93 -10.67
C ARG A 601 -26.66 -5.14 -9.97
N LEU A 602 -25.53 -5.02 -10.64
CA LEU A 602 -24.43 -4.13 -10.29
C LEU A 602 -24.19 -3.19 -11.47
N LEU A 603 -24.34 -1.88 -11.25
CA LEU A 603 -23.93 -0.88 -12.23
C LEU A 603 -22.40 -0.85 -12.27
N LEU A 604 -21.84 -1.02 -13.47
CA LEU A 604 -20.43 -0.82 -13.71
C LEU A 604 -20.27 0.62 -14.21
N PRO A 605 -19.37 1.43 -13.61
CA PRO A 605 -19.19 2.79 -14.08
C PRO A 605 -18.73 2.76 -15.55
N VAL A 606 -19.65 3.10 -16.46
CA VAL A 606 -19.32 3.42 -17.85
C VAL A 606 -18.67 4.79 -17.83
N THR A 607 -17.52 4.88 -18.48
CA THR A 607 -16.98 6.16 -18.96
C THR A 607 -17.96 6.74 -19.99
N PHE A 608 -18.98 7.45 -19.52
CA PHE A 608 -19.84 8.28 -20.35
C PHE A 608 -19.17 9.62 -20.66
N GLU A 609 -19.55 10.18 -21.82
CA GLU A 609 -19.12 11.49 -22.29
C GLU A 609 -19.19 12.60 -21.21
N PRO A 610 -18.26 13.57 -21.29
CA PRO A 610 -17.96 14.46 -20.18
C PRO A 610 -19.14 15.38 -19.80
N SER A 611 -19.54 15.34 -18.52
CA SER A 611 -20.44 16.34 -17.94
C SER A 611 -19.76 17.72 -17.91
N PRO A 612 -20.49 18.82 -17.67
CA PRO A 612 -19.92 20.16 -17.46
C PRO A 612 -18.76 20.20 -16.44
N ALA A 613 -18.68 19.23 -15.52
CA ALA A 613 -17.57 19.08 -14.56
C ALA A 613 -16.25 18.63 -15.21
N ALA A 614 -16.28 17.89 -16.31
CA ALA A 614 -15.08 17.47 -17.02
C ALA A 614 -14.45 18.63 -17.83
N ARG A 615 -15.25 19.62 -18.25
CA ARG A 615 -14.74 20.90 -18.78
C ARG A 615 -14.00 21.72 -17.72
N ALA A 616 -14.46 21.69 -16.47
CA ALA A 616 -13.77 22.37 -15.36
C ALA A 616 -12.41 21.71 -15.04
N LEU A 617 -12.29 20.39 -15.22
CA LEU A 617 -11.02 19.66 -15.08
C LEU A 617 -10.05 19.91 -16.25
N GLU A 618 -10.55 20.13 -17.48
CA GLU A 618 -9.73 20.60 -18.62
C GLU A 618 -9.19 22.02 -18.41
N ILE A 619 -9.97 22.92 -17.80
CA ILE A 619 -9.52 24.30 -17.49
C ILE A 619 -8.37 24.30 -16.50
N ILE A 620 -8.38 23.37 -15.54
CA ILE A 620 -7.28 23.21 -14.58
C ILE A 620 -6.08 22.53 -15.28
N ASN A 621 -6.25 21.82 -16.40
CA ASN A 621 -5.15 21.11 -17.07
C ASN A 621 -5.28 21.04 -18.61
N PRO A 622 -4.97 22.13 -19.33
CA PRO A 622 -5.14 22.19 -20.79
C PRO A 622 -4.13 21.35 -21.60
N ASP A 623 -3.05 20.87 -20.98
CA ASP A 623 -1.94 20.17 -21.65
C ASP A 623 -1.80 18.68 -21.27
N ALA A 624 -2.78 18.09 -20.58
CA ALA A 624 -2.72 16.66 -20.22
C ALA A 624 -3.15 15.76 -21.40
N PRO A 625 -2.27 14.86 -21.91
CA PRO A 625 -2.66 13.87 -22.91
C PRO A 625 -3.71 12.93 -22.32
N GLY A 626 -4.72 12.60 -23.14
CA GLY A 626 -5.82 11.73 -22.77
C GLY A 626 -5.36 10.37 -22.25
N ALA A 627 -5.45 10.20 -20.94
CA ALA A 627 -5.60 8.93 -20.27
C ALA A 627 -6.66 9.14 -19.17
N VAL A 628 -7.74 8.36 -19.24
CA VAL A 628 -8.75 8.28 -18.21
C VAL A 628 -8.12 7.46 -17.08
N ASP A 629 -7.34 8.12 -16.23
CA ASP A 629 -6.60 7.48 -15.14
C ASP A 629 -7.53 7.11 -13.97
N GLU A 630 -7.36 5.91 -13.41
CA GLU A 630 -8.19 5.31 -12.35
C GLU A 630 -8.21 6.15 -11.06
N GLN A 631 -7.23 7.04 -10.86
CA GLN A 631 -7.22 8.03 -9.76
C GLN A 631 -8.31 9.12 -9.88
N ARG A 632 -8.86 9.35 -11.08
CA ARG A 632 -10.01 10.26 -11.30
C ARG A 632 -11.33 9.67 -10.79
N SER A 633 -11.38 8.37 -10.48
CA SER A 633 -12.61 7.62 -10.16
C SER A 633 -13.16 7.80 -8.72
N HIS A 634 -12.48 8.55 -7.85
CA HIS A 634 -12.90 8.80 -6.47
C HIS A 634 -13.34 10.24 -6.17
N ALA A 635 -13.40 11.10 -7.19
CA ALA A 635 -13.98 12.43 -7.02
C ALA A 635 -15.49 12.32 -6.77
N THR A 636 -15.94 12.79 -5.60
CA THR A 636 -17.37 12.93 -5.31
C THR A 636 -17.86 14.22 -5.94
N HIS A 637 -18.65 14.09 -6.99
CA HIS A 637 -19.33 15.22 -7.63
C HIS A 637 -20.56 15.63 -6.82
N PHE A 638 -20.84 16.93 -6.81
CA PHE A 638 -22.03 17.49 -6.18
C PHE A 638 -22.62 18.54 -7.11
N ASP A 639 -23.96 18.60 -7.20
CA ASP A 639 -24.68 19.51 -8.10
C ASP A 639 -25.53 20.55 -7.33
N GLY A 640 -25.26 20.71 -6.04
CA GLY A 640 -26.02 21.62 -5.19
C GLY A 640 -25.42 21.84 -3.81
N GLU A 641 -25.95 22.85 -3.13
CA GLU A 641 -25.46 23.35 -1.84
C GLU A 641 -25.39 22.26 -0.74
N ALA A 642 -26.40 21.39 -0.66
CA ALA A 642 -26.47 20.38 0.39
C ALA A 642 -25.37 19.32 0.25
N ASP A 643 -25.17 18.82 -0.97
CA ASP A 643 -24.17 17.80 -1.30
C ASP A 643 -22.76 18.41 -1.28
N GLY A 644 -22.60 19.63 -1.79
CA GLY A 644 -21.37 20.40 -1.68
C GLY A 644 -20.96 20.63 -0.24
N ARG A 645 -21.91 20.97 0.65
CA ARG A 645 -21.65 21.11 2.10
C ARG A 645 -21.27 19.77 2.73
N ALA A 646 -21.94 18.67 2.38
CA ALA A 646 -21.60 17.35 2.91
C ALA A 646 -20.16 16.94 2.55
N ALA A 647 -19.77 17.17 1.29
CA ALA A 647 -18.41 16.96 0.80
C ALA A 647 -17.39 17.86 1.52
N LEU A 648 -17.73 19.15 1.70
CA LEU A 648 -16.89 20.10 2.44
C LEU A 648 -16.65 19.68 3.90
N LEU A 649 -17.70 19.20 4.59
CA LEU A 649 -17.58 18.69 5.97
C LEU A 649 -16.64 17.49 6.04
N ASN A 650 -16.64 16.62 5.03
CA ASN A 650 -15.73 15.49 4.94
C ASN A 650 -14.27 15.94 4.79
N ILE A 651 -14.00 16.90 3.88
CA ILE A 651 -12.65 17.45 3.68
C ILE A 651 -12.12 18.12 4.96
N ILE A 652 -12.91 19.00 5.59
CA ILE A 652 -12.51 19.68 6.83
C ILE A 652 -12.34 18.68 7.99
N GLY A 653 -13.20 17.66 8.07
CA GLY A 653 -13.16 16.65 9.13
C GLY A 653 -11.87 15.83 9.14
N ASN A 654 -11.30 15.57 7.95
CA ASN A 654 -10.08 14.80 7.78
C ASN A 654 -8.80 15.63 7.94
N ALA A 655 -8.89 16.97 7.91
CA ALA A 655 -7.75 17.85 8.06
C ALA A 655 -7.07 17.73 9.45
N ARG A 656 -5.74 17.80 9.46
CA ARG A 656 -4.88 17.64 10.64
C ARG A 656 -3.94 18.83 10.88
N ARG A 657 -3.39 19.47 9.85
CA ARG A 657 -2.35 20.50 9.95
C ARG A 657 -2.78 21.84 9.38
N GLU A 658 -3.29 21.85 8.15
CA GLU A 658 -3.63 23.07 7.43
C GLU A 658 -4.94 22.96 6.64
N LEU A 659 -5.68 24.06 6.62
CA LEU A 659 -6.76 24.32 5.68
C LEU A 659 -6.50 25.63 4.94
N ILE A 660 -6.54 25.58 3.62
CA ILE A 660 -6.57 26.77 2.77
C ILE A 660 -7.95 26.90 2.14
N ILE A 661 -8.47 28.12 2.09
CA ILE A 661 -9.81 28.43 1.58
C ILE A 661 -9.71 29.63 0.64
N VAL A 662 -10.14 29.47 -0.61
CA VAL A 662 -10.42 30.59 -1.51
C VAL A 662 -11.92 30.61 -1.73
N SER A 663 -12.55 31.73 -1.38
CA SER A 663 -13.99 31.90 -1.58
C SER A 663 -14.30 33.39 -1.72
N PRO A 664 -14.40 33.94 -2.94
CA PRO A 664 -14.57 35.37 -3.19
C PRO A 664 -15.68 36.03 -2.37
N ALA A 665 -16.84 35.38 -2.28
CA ALA A 665 -18.01 35.88 -1.54
C ALA A 665 -18.18 35.28 -0.13
N LEU A 666 -17.31 34.35 0.27
CA LEU A 666 -17.46 33.52 1.49
C LEU A 666 -18.92 33.09 1.76
N ASP A 667 -19.43 32.21 0.90
CA ASP A 667 -20.85 31.83 0.89
C ASP A 667 -21.36 31.40 2.28
N ARG A 668 -22.44 32.06 2.74
CA ARG A 668 -22.99 31.85 4.09
C ARG A 668 -23.63 30.48 4.27
N MET A 669 -24.20 29.90 3.24
CA MET A 669 -24.87 28.60 3.30
C MET A 669 -23.87 27.44 3.36
N LEU A 670 -22.66 27.66 2.81
CA LEU A 670 -21.54 26.73 2.90
C LEU A 670 -20.65 27.03 4.11
N PHE A 671 -19.92 28.14 4.09
CA PHE A 671 -18.90 28.49 5.09
C PHE A 671 -19.48 29.12 6.37
N GLY A 672 -20.71 29.62 6.31
CA GLY A 672 -21.44 30.15 7.48
C GLY A 672 -22.29 29.10 8.21
N ASN A 673 -22.32 27.85 7.73
CA ASN A 673 -23.08 26.78 8.35
C ASN A 673 -22.52 26.37 9.72
N ASP A 674 -23.39 26.15 10.72
CA ASP A 674 -22.99 25.82 12.09
C ASP A 674 -22.10 24.57 12.19
N ARG A 675 -22.31 23.55 11.36
CA ARG A 675 -21.49 22.32 11.37
C ARG A 675 -20.08 22.59 10.82
N VAL A 676 -19.97 23.41 9.77
CA VAL A 676 -18.68 23.80 9.19
C VAL A 676 -17.90 24.65 10.21
N ILE A 677 -18.55 25.62 10.83
CA ILE A 677 -17.95 26.47 11.87
C ILE A 677 -17.52 25.64 13.10
N ALA A 678 -18.33 24.67 13.52
CA ALA A 678 -17.99 23.77 14.62
C ALA A 678 -16.75 22.92 14.29
N LEU A 679 -16.65 22.39 13.07
CA LEU A 679 -15.47 21.63 12.64
C LEU A 679 -14.23 22.51 12.54
N LEU A 680 -14.32 23.70 11.95
CA LEU A 680 -13.22 24.66 11.89
C LEU A 680 -12.76 25.06 13.30
N SER A 681 -13.70 25.33 14.22
CA SER A 681 -13.36 25.63 15.61
C SER A 681 -12.69 24.44 16.33
N LYS A 682 -13.17 23.21 16.10
CA LYS A 682 -12.55 21.99 16.64
C LYS A 682 -11.14 21.79 16.07
N PHE A 683 -10.96 22.04 14.77
CA PHE A 683 -9.68 21.91 14.07
C PHE A 683 -8.63 22.84 14.67
N VAL A 684 -8.91 24.15 14.77
CA VAL A 684 -7.94 25.15 15.26
C VAL A 684 -7.64 25.06 16.77
N ARG A 685 -8.50 24.38 17.55
CA ARG A 685 -8.30 24.16 19.00
C ARG A 685 -7.42 22.95 19.33
N ARG A 686 -6.95 22.17 18.34
CA ARG A 686 -6.06 21.03 18.56
C ARG A 686 -4.66 21.49 19.01
N ALA A 687 -3.93 20.62 19.72
CA ALA A 687 -2.67 20.95 20.38
C ALA A 687 -1.48 21.17 19.42
N ALA A 688 -1.42 20.45 18.28
CA ALA A 688 -0.45 20.70 17.21
C ALA A 688 -0.88 21.93 16.43
N ILE A 689 -0.03 22.95 16.24
CA ILE A 689 -0.34 24.30 15.73
C ILE A 689 -1.08 24.25 14.37
N PRO A 690 -2.43 24.20 14.31
CA PRO A 690 -3.14 24.09 13.04
C PRO A 690 -3.40 25.50 12.50
N THR A 691 -3.36 25.69 11.18
CA THR A 691 -3.63 27.00 10.56
C THR A 691 -4.74 26.92 9.53
N VAL A 692 -5.61 27.92 9.53
CA VAL A 692 -6.61 28.15 8.48
C VAL A 692 -6.25 29.46 7.79
N ARG A 693 -6.06 29.43 6.47
CA ARG A 693 -5.76 30.62 5.66
C ARG A 693 -6.86 30.83 4.63
N VAL A 694 -7.41 32.03 4.56
CA VAL A 694 -8.60 32.35 3.77
C VAL A 694 -8.35 33.56 2.88
N LEU A 695 -8.74 33.47 1.61
CA LEU A 695 -8.76 34.58 0.65
C LEU A 695 -10.20 34.91 0.22
N VAL A 696 -10.56 36.20 0.28
CA VAL A 696 -11.90 36.74 -0.07
C VAL A 696 -11.77 38.01 -0.92
N GLU A 697 -12.70 38.28 -1.83
CA GLU A 697 -12.58 39.38 -2.81
C GLU A 697 -13.04 40.74 -2.25
N ASP A 698 -14.16 40.76 -1.52
CA ASP A 698 -14.77 41.97 -0.94
C ASP A 698 -15.10 41.79 0.55
N GLY A 699 -14.20 42.27 1.43
CA GLY A 699 -14.43 42.24 2.86
C GLY A 699 -15.60 43.09 3.34
N ARG A 700 -16.04 44.13 2.60
CA ARG A 700 -17.18 44.98 3.00
C ARG A 700 -18.51 44.23 2.91
N ALA A 701 -18.72 43.52 1.80
CA ALA A 701 -19.94 42.73 1.59
C ALA A 701 -20.08 41.61 2.65
N ILE A 702 -18.97 40.99 3.02
CA ILE A 702 -18.95 39.89 4.00
C ILE A 702 -19.02 40.42 5.43
N ALA A 703 -18.36 41.55 5.73
CA ALA A 703 -18.43 42.21 7.03
C ALA A 703 -19.85 42.71 7.34
N GLY A 704 -20.51 43.38 6.41
CA GLY A 704 -21.90 43.84 6.58
C GLY A 704 -22.89 42.71 6.89
N ALA A 705 -22.55 41.46 6.55
CA ALA A 705 -23.41 40.29 6.75
C ALA A 705 -23.21 39.55 8.08
N ALA A 706 -22.28 39.94 8.97
CA ALA A 706 -22.03 39.26 10.25
C ALA A 706 -21.74 37.74 10.09
N HIS A 707 -20.77 37.40 9.25
CA HIS A 707 -20.46 36.00 8.91
C HIS A 707 -19.80 35.22 10.09
N PRO A 708 -20.30 34.03 10.47
CA PRO A 708 -19.78 33.25 11.60
C PRO A 708 -18.27 32.93 11.54
N LEU A 709 -17.71 32.69 10.36
CA LEU A 709 -16.27 32.44 10.20
C LEU A 709 -15.41 33.67 10.53
N ILE A 710 -15.91 34.88 10.26
CA ILE A 710 -15.21 36.12 10.62
C ILE A 710 -15.14 36.23 12.15
N TYR A 711 -16.25 35.98 12.85
CA TYR A 711 -16.27 35.98 14.32
C TYR A 711 -15.34 34.92 14.91
N LEU A 712 -15.26 33.73 14.31
CA LEU A 712 -14.32 32.69 14.73
C LEU A 712 -12.87 33.15 14.52
N ALA A 713 -12.55 33.79 13.38
CA ALA A 713 -11.23 34.31 13.08
C ALA A 713 -10.81 35.43 14.05
N GLN A 714 -11.73 36.34 14.40
CA GLN A 714 -11.48 37.41 15.37
C GLN A 714 -11.19 36.88 16.78
N ARG A 715 -11.79 35.75 17.18
CA ARG A 715 -11.49 35.08 18.45
C ARG A 715 -10.16 34.32 18.43
N MET A 716 -9.65 33.99 17.25
CA MET A 716 -8.46 33.16 17.06
C MET A 716 -7.52 33.71 15.96
N PRO A 717 -7.06 34.97 16.08
CA PRO A 717 -6.35 35.66 15.01
C PRO A 717 -4.96 35.07 14.71
N SER A 718 -4.38 34.30 15.64
CA SER A 718 -3.11 33.59 15.44
C SER A 718 -3.26 32.25 14.71
N LYS A 719 -4.49 31.80 14.46
CA LYS A 719 -4.81 30.48 13.89
C LYS A 719 -5.63 30.57 12.60
N ILE A 720 -6.41 31.63 12.44
CA ILE A 720 -7.23 31.85 11.25
C ILE A 720 -6.85 33.20 10.66
N LEU A 721 -6.24 33.17 9.48
CA LEU A 721 -5.81 34.35 8.76
C LEU A 721 -6.72 34.57 7.56
N ILE A 722 -7.38 35.73 7.51
CA ILE A 722 -8.23 36.13 6.37
C ILE A 722 -7.56 37.32 5.70
N ARG A 723 -7.33 37.24 4.39
CA ARG A 723 -6.76 38.30 3.56
C ARG A 723 -7.60 38.56 2.32
N ARG A 724 -7.39 39.71 1.70
CA ARG A 724 -8.07 40.09 0.46
C ARG A 724 -7.40 39.42 -0.73
N LEU A 725 -8.19 38.71 -1.52
CA LEU A 725 -7.79 38.10 -2.78
C LEU A 725 -7.27 39.20 -3.73
N PRO A 726 -6.03 39.08 -4.25
CA PRO A 726 -5.53 40.03 -5.24
C PRO A 726 -6.40 40.06 -6.50
N PRO A 727 -6.50 41.22 -7.20
CA PRO A 727 -7.32 41.35 -8.41
C PRO A 727 -6.80 40.52 -9.59
N GLU A 728 -5.52 40.17 -9.59
CA GLU A 728 -4.90 39.30 -10.61
C GLU A 728 -4.80 37.88 -10.06
N VAL A 729 -5.71 37.02 -10.50
CA VAL A 729 -5.70 35.59 -10.21
C VAL A 729 -5.24 34.84 -11.47
N PRO A 730 -4.34 33.85 -11.38
CA PRO A 730 -3.93 33.07 -12.54
C PRO A 730 -5.11 32.46 -13.29
N GLU A 731 -5.06 32.51 -14.61
CA GLU A 731 -6.08 31.92 -15.48
C GLU A 731 -6.23 30.41 -15.20
N GLY A 732 -7.46 29.93 -15.17
CA GLY A 732 -7.78 28.54 -14.82
C GLY A 732 -7.82 28.22 -13.32
N THR A 733 -7.62 29.22 -12.44
CA THR A 733 -7.86 29.03 -10.99
C THR A 733 -9.36 28.90 -10.71
N PRO A 734 -9.83 27.87 -10.00
CA PRO A 734 -11.23 27.73 -9.65
C PRO A 734 -11.76 28.90 -8.83
N VAL A 735 -13.03 29.25 -9.02
CA VAL A 735 -13.65 30.38 -8.32
C VAL A 735 -13.64 30.19 -6.81
N SER A 736 -14.00 29.01 -6.31
CA SER A 736 -13.88 28.70 -4.88
C SER A 736 -13.29 27.31 -4.67
N TYR A 737 -12.37 27.17 -3.72
CA TYR A 737 -11.83 25.87 -3.37
C TYR A 737 -11.33 25.81 -1.93
N VAL A 738 -11.29 24.59 -1.39
CA VAL A 738 -10.70 24.25 -0.09
C VAL A 738 -9.69 23.15 -0.30
N VAL A 739 -8.51 23.28 0.30
CA VAL A 739 -7.53 22.18 0.37
C VAL A 739 -7.20 21.90 1.83
N ALA A 740 -7.21 20.62 2.19
CA ALA A 740 -6.82 20.08 3.47
C ALA A 740 -5.48 19.36 3.36
N ASP A 741 -4.49 19.82 4.13
CA ASP A 741 -3.15 19.21 4.27
C ASP A 741 -2.35 18.96 2.98
N GLY A 742 -2.75 19.59 1.86
CA GLY A 742 -2.18 19.33 0.53
C GLY A 742 -2.60 17.99 -0.08
N GLU A 743 -3.65 17.36 0.45
CA GLU A 743 -4.11 16.02 0.03
C GLU A 743 -5.58 16.01 -0.39
N GLY A 744 -6.47 16.56 0.44
CA GLY A 744 -7.90 16.61 0.16
C GLY A 744 -8.29 17.94 -0.48
N LEU A 745 -9.15 17.92 -1.49
CA LEU A 745 -9.66 19.12 -2.15
C LEU A 745 -11.19 19.11 -2.25
N TRP A 746 -11.76 20.31 -2.27
CA TRP A 746 -13.16 20.61 -2.59
C TRP A 746 -13.18 21.84 -3.51
N VAL A 747 -13.87 21.79 -4.63
CA VAL A 747 -13.75 22.79 -5.71
C VAL A 747 -15.12 23.14 -6.28
N ILE A 748 -15.37 24.44 -6.43
CA ILE A 748 -16.41 25.04 -7.26
C ILE A 748 -15.72 25.85 -8.36
N PRO A 749 -15.84 25.45 -9.63
CA PRO A 749 -15.10 26.06 -10.72
C PRO A 749 -15.69 27.38 -11.20
N GLU A 750 -17.00 27.59 -11.09
CA GLU A 750 -17.74 28.71 -11.69
C GLU A 750 -18.50 29.52 -10.63
N ARG A 751 -18.65 30.84 -10.84
CA ARG A 751 -19.18 31.76 -9.82
C ARG A 751 -20.69 31.59 -9.56
N ASP A 752 -21.45 31.22 -10.59
CA ASP A 752 -22.91 31.15 -10.54
C ASP A 752 -23.44 29.70 -10.55
N ASN A 753 -22.55 28.73 -10.34
CA ASN A 753 -22.86 27.31 -10.38
C ASN A 753 -22.33 26.65 -9.11
N LEU A 754 -23.23 26.10 -8.29
CA LEU A 754 -22.86 25.38 -7.06
C LEU A 754 -22.45 23.93 -7.33
N ALA A 755 -22.45 23.49 -8.59
CA ALA A 755 -21.89 22.21 -8.96
C ALA A 755 -20.36 22.21 -8.86
N GLY A 756 -19.80 21.11 -8.39
CA GLY A 756 -18.39 20.98 -8.13
C GLY A 756 -17.99 19.56 -7.82
N PHE A 757 -16.79 19.40 -7.27
CA PHE A 757 -16.28 18.10 -6.89
C PHE A 757 -15.40 18.17 -5.65
N ALA A 758 -15.28 17.06 -4.95
CA ALA A 758 -14.37 16.89 -3.85
C ALA A 758 -13.63 15.55 -3.97
N ASN A 759 -12.36 15.55 -3.61
CA ASN A 759 -11.56 14.33 -3.57
C ASN A 759 -10.70 14.36 -2.31
N THR A 760 -10.78 13.32 -1.49
CA THR A 760 -10.01 13.21 -0.24
C THR A 760 -8.55 12.82 -0.46
N HIS A 761 -8.17 12.38 -1.67
CA HIS A 761 -6.85 11.80 -1.95
C HIS A 761 -6.19 12.33 -3.24
N ASP A 762 -6.67 13.44 -3.81
CA ASP A 762 -6.09 14.05 -5.02
C ASP A 762 -4.95 15.02 -4.67
N ARG A 763 -3.80 14.44 -4.33
CA ARG A 763 -2.60 15.17 -3.92
C ARG A 763 -2.05 16.08 -5.02
N VAL A 764 -2.21 15.72 -6.29
CA VAL A 764 -1.64 16.49 -7.41
C VAL A 764 -2.41 17.79 -7.59
N ALA A 765 -3.74 17.73 -7.68
CA ALA A 765 -4.56 18.94 -7.79
C ALA A 765 -4.55 19.75 -6.48
N ALA A 766 -4.57 19.09 -5.32
CA ALA A 766 -4.46 19.75 -4.02
C ALA A 766 -3.15 20.55 -3.88
N ARG A 767 -2.00 19.97 -4.26
CA ARG A 767 -0.70 20.65 -4.21
C ARG A 767 -0.62 21.83 -5.16
N ARG A 768 -1.11 21.68 -6.39
CA ARG A 768 -1.15 22.80 -7.36
C ARG A 768 -2.00 23.96 -6.86
N LEU A 769 -3.18 23.69 -6.31
CA LEU A 769 -4.04 24.72 -5.71
C LEU A 769 -3.41 25.33 -4.46
N THR A 770 -2.59 24.57 -3.73
CA THR A 770 -1.80 25.08 -2.58
C THR A 770 -0.67 26.01 -3.02
N ASP A 771 0.01 25.70 -4.12
CA ASP A 771 1.05 26.55 -4.69
C ASP A 771 0.46 27.86 -5.23
N VAL A 772 -0.64 27.78 -5.98
CA VAL A 772 -1.40 28.96 -6.44
C VAL A 772 -1.88 29.79 -5.26
N PHE A 773 -2.45 29.14 -4.24
CA PHE A 773 -2.89 29.82 -3.02
C PHE A 773 -1.73 30.55 -2.34
N SER A 774 -0.57 29.91 -2.20
CA SER A 774 0.57 30.50 -1.50
C SER A 774 1.07 31.76 -2.23
N GLN A 775 1.16 31.72 -3.56
CA GLN A 775 1.49 32.90 -4.37
C GLN A 775 0.47 34.04 -4.21
N LEU A 776 -0.82 33.71 -4.20
CA LEU A 776 -1.89 34.69 -3.99
C LEU A 776 -1.87 35.25 -2.58
N PHE A 777 -1.65 34.40 -1.57
CA PHE A 777 -1.68 34.76 -0.16
C PHE A 777 -0.50 35.64 0.24
N ASP A 778 0.67 35.43 -0.35
CA ASP A 778 1.86 36.28 -0.14
C ASP A 778 1.67 37.68 -0.71
N ARG A 779 0.93 37.80 -1.82
CA ARG A 779 0.54 39.09 -2.44
C ARG A 779 -0.69 39.74 -1.80
N ALA A 780 -1.46 38.98 -1.03
CA ALA A 780 -2.72 39.43 -0.46
C ALA A 780 -2.49 40.44 0.67
N SER A 781 -3.29 41.50 0.69
CA SER A 781 -3.29 42.50 1.76
C SER A 781 -4.30 42.12 2.85
N GLU A 782 -4.08 42.63 4.06
CA GLU A 782 -5.13 42.61 5.09
C GLU A 782 -6.30 43.51 4.67
N ASP A 783 -7.52 43.06 4.89
CA ASP A 783 -8.72 43.86 4.64
C ASP A 783 -9.12 44.62 5.93
N PRO A 784 -9.03 45.96 5.95
CA PRO A 784 -9.38 46.76 7.14
C PRO A 784 -10.84 46.60 7.58
N GLU A 785 -11.75 46.30 6.64
CA GLU A 785 -13.19 46.22 6.88
C GLU A 785 -13.55 44.95 7.66
N LEU A 786 -12.77 43.87 7.49
CA LEU A 786 -12.90 42.62 8.26
C LEU A 786 -12.41 42.75 9.71
N ARG A 787 -11.66 43.82 10.04
CA ARG A 787 -11.28 44.17 11.42
C ARG A 787 -12.33 45.02 12.14
N GLN A 788 -13.18 45.77 11.43
CA GLN A 788 -14.03 46.80 12.02
C GLN A 788 -15.35 46.31 12.67
N LEU A 789 -15.63 45.00 12.67
CA LEU A 789 -16.87 44.45 13.24
C LEU A 789 -16.84 44.17 14.74
N ALA A 790 -15.89 44.74 15.49
CA ALA A 790 -15.84 44.61 16.94
C ALA A 790 -16.46 45.83 17.62
N LEU A 791 -17.80 45.88 17.64
CA LEU A 791 -18.56 46.47 18.74
C LEU A 791 -19.72 45.53 19.09
#